data_AF-A0A2D5ZCN7-F1
#
_entry.id   AF-A0A2D5ZCN7-F1
#
_cell.length_a   1.000
_cell.length_b   1.000
_cell.length_c   1.000
_cell.angle_alpha   90.00
_cell.angle_beta   90.00
_cell.angle_gamma   90.00
#
_symmetry.space_group_name_H-M   'P 1'
#
loop_
_entity.id
_entity.type
_entity.pdbx_description
1 polymer ?
#
loop_
_entity_poly.entity_id
_entity_poly.type
_entity_poly.pdbx_seq_one_letter_code
_entity_poly.pdbx_strand_id
1 'polypeptide(L)'
;MVVLGGIGLDLGPRGIETRVFASDSDLSDFADAMVPARFLFCGMDSQAILLRVIENPANREAIRDMLSRGGVIWFDDRYGYGNRSIEAFMTSLGAAMPGQGVPSRTQQAVDVSPRAGSAHPLNQGQPAEGALGYQCWAKWPKRLEALFVETRRPERAAVLLAEPVQQRGAVIYSRTLDGWQPERHDTVRPFIDNVLRRAFGPAPAPGITHPVSDPYRRRAPEANTAHLAGADRMHWEVSDAPHRRIFLVSESVGLARDEAYVEVEWRLPNITDGDIVRAVTAGGVELHAQRVAKDRFAFTIPLRPYDDQLVGLYVGGRAAPDVRSVGDLALAETPLGWEMRNDYFAALLAPDRPHLWRLRPFSGTSANILQSWGRPSRWMGNGTDFSVADKRRGKPTGGRADLVVDGPVRKTLRYETKFAEHDLTCDVTIVRGGRALFFRTTSGTPHELQVETGWSPGGSMADDALWYEAVDGLKQLPMSIDPASDYTLDQHAKETWYAIADNAAREVAGGFRERDAEGRFVVRLYAHHVHGQLAIEDLSLGPDGVTGGWVAARGGPDAVRRAYLEWRHPPVVTVGPVHRREQAPAPSPPVLGRDFLRMHGTFRRFAPKNVGAGFDGWGAAAVAGVRELGGNVVSVGDHLDPSLWPALFEEAARLGVAVCLKGHHRRLERQSSLRNVPTDLVFASHLEMDLPRYRLLVVPSGRVISDASVRRITDWVRGGGSVIVEGEALLTPGLAKLCGVEVEDGAVRRSVVIKGSGDLLGGVTVSTSVAAVPMRARTARVIGADGGTPLATVREAGKGRAVALALLEVGHDLLRPLVAGLGGSLPARVEGEASGDIRLSVHTDGRQSAIGVFNEHVNATRDVTVTLGAVAPIGERLATNVSTGAHEIVSDRIDVRLRPRDWNFILLDPVASPGPAKVSDPVRADAYAPVNGMTFLRGAAQRENADRSRRSDGISDGIVVSVFRSARNHRKPCDYGAEAMLRRLDRQERAAASWVDDVRTETLEGVDVLVIPNMADDPTNLGDDWQQDVRAFVERGGGVLLVHHSAGHPSLGAAPFPEIGTLGTFVPVRGMRIVAHHPVVSAASVGKAFATRRNNPAFIALIERTRLIEGAVFDSGFPDYMPIAPGAAGTVIARSVETSGAGGDPTLVAGAVGRGRVVLAGLSLGARCVTRDGKVVTSEGLSDEEAAILVNAVFWLGE
;
A
#
# COMPACT_ATOMS: atom_id res chain seq x y z
N MET A 1 26.94 -23.10 -16.45
CA MET A 1 27.09 -24.50 -16.90
C MET A 1 28.08 -24.52 -18.05
N VAL A 2 28.99 -25.48 -18.07
CA VAL A 2 29.89 -25.72 -19.19
C VAL A 2 29.45 -26.98 -19.91
N VAL A 3 29.35 -26.92 -21.25
CA VAL A 3 28.89 -28.02 -22.10
C VAL A 3 30.00 -28.39 -23.07
N LEU A 4 30.35 -29.67 -23.14
CA LEU A 4 31.22 -30.21 -24.17
C LEU A 4 30.35 -30.91 -25.23
N GLY A 5 30.49 -30.49 -26.49
CA GLY A 5 29.73 -31.01 -27.64
C GLY A 5 28.54 -30.13 -28.07
N GLY A 6 27.97 -30.43 -29.24
CA GLY A 6 26.99 -29.58 -29.94
C GLY A 6 25.53 -29.70 -29.49
N ILE A 7 25.25 -29.92 -28.21
CA ILE A 7 23.86 -29.99 -27.73
C ILE A 7 23.40 -28.58 -27.36
N GLY A 8 22.36 -28.09 -28.06
CA GLY A 8 21.70 -26.82 -27.79
C GLY A 8 20.86 -26.86 -26.51
N LEU A 9 21.54 -26.84 -25.36
CA LEU A 9 20.88 -26.71 -24.05
C LEU A 9 20.70 -25.24 -23.69
N ASP A 10 19.51 -24.70 -23.90
CA ASP A 10 19.15 -23.39 -23.35
C ASP A 10 18.57 -23.53 -21.94
N LEU A 11 19.42 -23.33 -20.94
CA LEU A 11 19.01 -23.22 -19.54
C LEU A 11 18.90 -21.74 -19.08
N GLY A 12 18.95 -20.79 -20.02
CA GLY A 12 18.73 -19.37 -19.77
C GLY A 12 17.43 -19.08 -19.02
N PRO A 13 16.28 -19.70 -19.35
CA PRO A 13 15.03 -19.53 -18.60
C PRO A 13 15.10 -19.93 -17.11
N ARG A 14 16.11 -20.72 -16.72
CA ARG A 14 16.35 -21.13 -15.33
C ARG A 14 17.41 -20.28 -14.62
N GLY A 15 17.86 -19.19 -15.26
CA GLY A 15 18.92 -18.32 -14.75
C GLY A 15 20.32 -18.96 -14.79
N ILE A 16 20.51 -20.00 -15.63
CA ILE A 16 21.79 -20.71 -15.74
C ILE A 16 22.47 -20.30 -17.05
N GLU A 17 23.52 -19.50 -16.97
CA GLU A 17 24.39 -19.20 -18.12
C GLU A 17 25.04 -20.50 -18.62
N THR A 18 25.00 -20.73 -19.93
CA THR A 18 25.58 -21.92 -20.57
C THR A 18 26.70 -21.52 -21.53
N ARG A 19 27.88 -22.14 -21.35
CA ARG A 19 29.05 -21.97 -22.23
C ARG A 19 29.31 -23.29 -22.94
N VAL A 20 29.25 -23.26 -24.27
CA VAL A 20 29.37 -24.46 -25.12
C VAL A 20 30.75 -24.49 -25.78
N PHE A 21 31.44 -25.63 -25.66
CA PHE A 21 32.71 -25.92 -26.29
C PHE A 21 32.52 -27.09 -27.25
N ALA A 22 32.40 -26.79 -28.55
CA ALA A 22 32.06 -27.77 -29.58
C ALA A 22 33.26 -28.14 -30.47
N SER A 23 34.35 -27.38 -30.42
CA SER A 23 35.54 -27.59 -31.25
C SER A 23 36.85 -27.19 -30.55
N ASP A 24 37.99 -27.49 -31.16
CA ASP A 24 39.31 -27.20 -30.58
C ASP A 24 39.62 -25.72 -30.46
N SER A 25 39.16 -24.92 -31.42
CA SER A 25 39.35 -23.47 -31.40
C SER A 25 38.69 -22.83 -30.17
N ASP A 26 37.72 -23.51 -29.57
CA ASP A 26 36.93 -22.99 -28.46
C ASP A 26 37.60 -23.25 -27.11
N LEU A 27 38.61 -24.13 -27.01
CA LEU A 27 39.13 -24.60 -25.71
C LEU A 27 40.05 -23.60 -24.99
N SER A 28 40.39 -22.47 -25.61
CA SER A 28 41.37 -21.52 -25.07
C SER A 28 40.95 -20.83 -23.77
N ASP A 29 39.64 -20.60 -23.55
CA ASP A 29 39.06 -20.01 -22.34
C ASP A 29 38.37 -21.04 -21.43
N PHE A 30 38.55 -22.34 -21.67
CA PHE A 30 37.88 -23.40 -20.92
C PHE A 30 38.17 -23.34 -19.41
N ALA A 31 39.44 -23.18 -19.02
CA ALA A 31 39.84 -23.09 -17.61
C ALA A 31 39.15 -21.91 -16.91
N ASP A 32 39.07 -20.75 -17.58
CA ASP A 32 38.44 -19.55 -17.05
C ASP A 32 36.92 -19.74 -16.91
N ALA A 33 36.27 -20.37 -17.90
CA ALA A 33 34.85 -20.70 -17.85
C ALA A 33 34.51 -21.70 -16.71
N MET A 34 35.46 -22.54 -16.31
CA MET A 34 35.32 -23.50 -15.21
C MET A 34 35.44 -22.88 -13.81
N VAL A 35 36.03 -21.68 -13.67
CA VAL A 35 36.13 -20.97 -12.38
C VAL A 35 34.74 -20.68 -11.78
N PRO A 36 33.77 -20.06 -12.50
CA PRO A 36 32.42 -19.88 -11.99
C PRO A 36 31.53 -21.11 -12.16
N ALA A 37 31.98 -22.15 -12.87
CA ALA A 37 31.15 -23.30 -13.17
C ALA A 37 30.81 -24.11 -11.91
N ARG A 38 29.60 -24.70 -11.93
CA ARG A 38 29.12 -25.70 -10.96
C ARG A 38 28.70 -27.01 -11.62
N PHE A 39 28.64 -27.02 -12.95
CA PHE A 39 28.14 -28.14 -13.74
C PHE A 39 28.92 -28.24 -15.05
N LEU A 40 29.47 -29.41 -15.32
CA LEU A 40 30.12 -29.78 -16.58
C LEU A 40 29.33 -30.92 -17.23
N PHE A 41 28.74 -30.67 -18.40
CA PHE A 41 28.01 -31.66 -19.17
C PHE A 41 28.87 -32.18 -20.33
N CYS A 42 29.14 -33.47 -20.34
CA CYS A 42 29.86 -34.18 -21.39
C CYS A 42 28.86 -34.98 -22.23
N GLY A 43 28.40 -34.40 -23.34
CA GLY A 43 27.41 -35.01 -24.23
C GLY A 43 27.95 -36.19 -25.06
N MET A 44 27.06 -36.85 -25.81
CA MET A 44 27.35 -38.12 -26.52
C MET A 44 28.57 -38.09 -27.45
N ASP A 45 28.84 -36.95 -28.10
CA ASP A 45 29.95 -36.78 -29.06
C ASP A 45 31.13 -36.00 -28.48
N SER A 46 31.14 -35.79 -27.17
CA SER A 46 32.14 -34.94 -26.49
C SER A 46 33.46 -35.64 -26.19
N GLN A 47 33.59 -36.96 -26.43
CA GLN A 47 34.77 -37.73 -25.97
C GLN A 47 36.09 -37.19 -26.54
N ALA A 48 36.12 -36.80 -27.83
CA ALA A 48 37.32 -36.24 -28.45
C ALA A 48 37.70 -34.87 -27.86
N ILE A 49 36.69 -34.03 -27.60
CA ILE A 49 36.87 -32.70 -26.98
C ILE A 49 37.32 -32.87 -25.54
N LEU A 50 36.66 -33.74 -24.78
CA LEU A 50 37.02 -34.03 -23.40
C LEU A 50 38.44 -34.56 -23.28
N LEU A 51 38.88 -35.44 -24.19
CA LEU A 51 40.25 -35.94 -24.21
C LEU A 51 41.25 -34.77 -24.30
N ARG A 52 41.00 -33.82 -25.20
CA ARG A 52 41.83 -32.62 -25.36
C ARG A 52 41.77 -31.69 -24.15
N VAL A 53 40.58 -31.54 -23.55
CA VAL A 53 40.40 -30.82 -22.29
C VAL A 53 41.27 -31.42 -21.19
N ILE A 54 41.28 -32.74 -21.02
CA ILE A 54 42.05 -33.39 -19.94
C ILE A 54 43.55 -33.54 -20.27
N GLU A 55 43.95 -33.45 -21.54
CA GLU A 55 45.37 -33.41 -21.93
C GLU A 55 46.03 -32.08 -21.52
N ASN A 56 45.24 -30.99 -21.45
CA ASN A 56 45.71 -29.70 -20.93
C ASN A 56 45.75 -29.70 -19.38
N PRO A 57 46.92 -29.47 -18.75
CA PRO A 57 47.04 -29.43 -17.29
C PRO A 57 46.17 -28.37 -16.60
N ALA A 58 46.02 -27.17 -17.17
CA ALA A 58 45.25 -26.10 -16.57
C ALA A 58 43.75 -26.44 -16.51
N ASN A 59 43.23 -27.02 -17.59
CA ASN A 59 41.84 -27.48 -17.67
C ASN A 59 41.54 -28.62 -16.67
N ARG A 60 42.47 -29.57 -16.50
CA ARG A 60 42.32 -30.62 -15.47
C ARG A 60 42.21 -30.05 -14.07
N GLU A 61 43.04 -29.07 -13.76
CA GLU A 61 43.04 -28.44 -12.44
C GLU A 61 41.75 -27.63 -12.23
N ALA A 62 41.28 -26.92 -13.25
CA ALA A 62 40.00 -26.21 -13.19
C ALA A 62 38.80 -27.16 -12.95
N ILE A 63 38.81 -28.37 -13.53
CA ILE A 63 37.79 -29.39 -13.26
C ILE A 63 37.87 -29.90 -11.81
N ARG A 64 39.07 -30.14 -11.28
CA ARG A 64 39.27 -30.55 -9.87
C ARG A 64 38.77 -29.49 -8.91
N ASP A 65 39.14 -28.25 -9.17
CA ASP A 65 38.74 -27.09 -8.39
C ASP A 65 37.20 -26.94 -8.39
N MET A 66 36.55 -27.04 -9.56
CA MET A 66 35.08 -27.08 -9.66
C MET A 66 34.46 -28.17 -8.77
N LEU A 67 34.97 -29.40 -8.84
CA LEU A 67 34.47 -30.53 -8.03
C LEU A 67 34.73 -30.32 -6.52
N SER A 68 35.89 -29.78 -6.15
CA SER A 68 36.25 -29.48 -4.75
C SER A 68 35.28 -28.49 -4.09
N ARG A 69 34.66 -27.61 -4.90
CA ARG A 69 33.61 -26.67 -4.49
C ARG A 69 32.19 -27.25 -4.52
N GLY A 70 32.05 -28.56 -4.74
CA GLY A 70 30.76 -29.25 -4.80
C GLY A 70 30.11 -29.31 -6.19
N GLY A 71 30.87 -29.05 -7.26
CA GLY A 71 30.36 -29.13 -8.63
C GLY A 71 29.98 -30.56 -9.05
N VAL A 72 29.27 -30.66 -10.19
CA VAL A 72 28.80 -31.92 -10.76
C VAL A 72 29.34 -32.09 -12.18
N ILE A 73 29.82 -33.29 -12.51
CA ILE A 73 30.06 -33.69 -13.90
C ILE A 73 28.98 -34.68 -14.33
N TRP A 74 28.35 -34.43 -15.48
CA TRP A 74 27.43 -35.37 -16.11
C TRP A 74 28.05 -35.96 -17.36
N PHE A 75 28.13 -37.29 -17.42
CA PHE A 75 28.63 -38.05 -18.55
C PHE A 75 27.51 -38.81 -19.22
N ASP A 76 27.22 -38.47 -20.48
CA ASP A 76 26.27 -39.22 -21.31
C ASP A 76 27.03 -40.24 -22.19
N ASP A 77 26.99 -41.52 -21.80
CA ASP A 77 27.82 -42.60 -22.37
C ASP A 77 27.04 -43.44 -23.40
N ARG A 78 27.15 -43.09 -24.69
CA ARG A 78 26.56 -43.90 -25.78
C ARG A 78 27.50 -44.94 -26.38
N TYR A 79 28.81 -44.65 -26.40
CA TYR A 79 29.83 -45.45 -27.09
C TYR A 79 30.89 -45.86 -26.08
N GLY A 80 30.70 -47.06 -25.53
CA GLY A 80 31.39 -47.57 -24.36
C GLY A 80 32.87 -47.22 -24.30
N TYR A 81 33.28 -46.78 -23.11
CA TYR A 81 34.64 -46.39 -22.81
C TYR A 81 35.68 -47.45 -23.20
N GLY A 82 36.69 -46.97 -23.92
CA GLY A 82 37.98 -47.63 -24.14
C GLY A 82 39.17 -46.66 -24.06
N ASN A 83 38.92 -45.38 -23.75
CA ASN A 83 39.97 -44.38 -23.65
C ASN A 83 40.60 -44.39 -22.24
N ARG A 84 41.79 -44.97 -22.14
CA ARG A 84 42.56 -45.09 -20.88
C ARG A 84 42.87 -43.74 -20.24
N SER A 85 42.99 -42.66 -21.02
CA SER A 85 43.30 -41.32 -20.48
C SER A 85 42.10 -40.74 -19.72
N ILE A 86 40.88 -40.90 -20.24
CA ILE A 86 39.66 -40.49 -19.53
C ILE A 86 39.50 -41.34 -18.26
N GLU A 87 39.71 -42.65 -18.33
CA GLU A 87 39.63 -43.53 -17.17
C GLU A 87 40.66 -43.18 -16.09
N ALA A 88 41.91 -42.91 -16.48
CA ALA A 88 42.96 -42.47 -15.58
C ALA A 88 42.63 -41.12 -14.94
N PHE A 89 42.09 -40.17 -15.72
CA PHE A 89 41.66 -38.88 -15.20
C PHE A 89 40.52 -39.03 -14.18
N MET A 90 39.45 -39.76 -14.50
CA MET A 90 38.32 -39.97 -13.59
C MET A 90 38.75 -40.71 -12.31
N THR A 91 39.66 -41.67 -12.43
CA THR A 91 40.28 -42.33 -11.28
C THR A 91 41.08 -41.34 -10.43
N SER A 92 41.82 -40.41 -11.05
CA SER A 92 42.53 -39.35 -10.33
C SER A 92 41.61 -38.37 -9.60
N LEU A 93 40.35 -38.26 -10.02
CA LEU A 93 39.32 -37.48 -9.31
C LEU A 93 38.74 -38.23 -8.10
N GLY A 94 39.01 -39.53 -7.96
CA GLY A 94 38.39 -40.42 -6.98
C GLY A 94 37.10 -41.09 -7.49
N ALA A 95 36.70 -40.83 -8.73
CA ALA A 95 35.52 -41.44 -9.34
C ALA A 95 35.83 -42.86 -9.86
N ALA A 96 34.80 -43.70 -9.96
CA ALA A 96 34.89 -44.99 -10.62
C ALA A 96 34.29 -44.92 -12.00
N MET A 97 35.00 -45.41 -13.01
CA MET A 97 34.35 -45.64 -14.29
C MET A 97 33.44 -46.86 -14.20
N PRO A 98 32.19 -46.78 -14.69
CA PRO A 98 31.41 -47.99 -14.90
C PRO A 98 32.08 -48.83 -15.99
N GLY A 99 31.97 -50.16 -15.90
CA GLY A 99 32.53 -51.06 -16.91
C GLY A 99 31.85 -50.88 -18.27
N GLN A 100 32.30 -51.61 -19.30
CA GLN A 100 31.58 -51.60 -20.57
C GLN A 100 30.13 -52.07 -20.36
N GLY A 101 29.18 -51.28 -20.85
CA GLY A 101 27.77 -51.65 -20.78
C GLY A 101 27.45 -52.87 -21.65
N VAL A 102 26.23 -53.38 -21.51
CA VAL A 102 25.81 -54.58 -22.25
C VAL A 102 25.81 -54.25 -23.74
N PRO A 103 26.55 -54.99 -24.60
CA PRO A 103 26.49 -54.81 -26.04
C PRO A 103 25.06 -55.14 -26.51
N SER A 104 24.23 -54.13 -26.75
CA SER A 104 22.91 -54.36 -27.32
C SER A 104 23.08 -54.53 -28.84
N ARG A 105 22.82 -55.73 -29.37
CA ARG A 105 22.71 -55.94 -30.83
C ARG A 105 21.55 -55.16 -31.47
N THR A 106 20.67 -54.58 -30.65
CA THR A 106 19.54 -53.72 -31.04
C THR A 106 19.45 -52.55 -30.06
N GLN A 107 19.61 -51.32 -30.53
CA GLN A 107 19.34 -50.09 -29.75
C GLN A 107 17.83 -50.01 -29.45
N GLN A 108 17.33 -50.80 -28.50
CA GLN A 108 15.93 -50.73 -28.07
C GLN A 108 15.83 -49.87 -26.82
N ALA A 109 14.83 -49.00 -26.78
CA ALA A 109 14.50 -48.27 -25.58
C ALA A 109 14.11 -49.26 -24.46
N VAL A 110 14.62 -49.05 -23.25
CA VAL A 110 14.31 -49.81 -22.03
C VAL A 110 13.57 -48.89 -21.05
N ASP A 111 12.52 -49.44 -20.45
CA ASP A 111 11.83 -48.81 -19.34
C ASP A 111 12.73 -48.83 -18.12
N VAL A 112 12.87 -47.67 -17.48
CA VAL A 112 13.66 -47.54 -16.25
C VAL A 112 12.78 -46.97 -15.15
N SER A 113 13.16 -47.26 -13.92
CA SER A 113 12.49 -46.77 -12.72
C SER A 113 13.54 -46.31 -11.70
N PRO A 114 13.19 -45.39 -10.80
CA PRO A 114 14.03 -45.09 -9.64
C PRO A 114 14.34 -46.39 -8.89
N ARG A 115 15.60 -46.58 -8.50
CA ARG A 115 15.98 -47.81 -7.79
C ARG A 115 15.23 -47.91 -6.47
N ALA A 116 14.43 -48.96 -6.31
CA ALA A 116 13.72 -49.24 -5.07
C ALA A 116 14.66 -49.21 -3.86
N GLY A 117 14.31 -48.42 -2.85
CA GLY A 117 15.09 -48.25 -1.63
C GLY A 117 16.25 -47.24 -1.71
N SER A 118 16.50 -46.60 -2.86
CA SER A 118 17.42 -45.45 -2.90
C SER A 118 16.75 -44.24 -2.27
N ALA A 119 17.20 -43.85 -1.07
CA ALA A 119 16.79 -42.63 -0.39
C ALA A 119 17.56 -41.39 -0.91
N HIS A 120 18.29 -41.52 -2.02
CA HIS A 120 19.13 -40.45 -2.53
C HIS A 120 18.26 -39.23 -2.90
N PRO A 121 18.62 -38.00 -2.50
CA PRO A 121 17.80 -36.80 -2.78
C PRO A 121 17.49 -36.59 -4.27
N LEU A 122 18.37 -37.07 -5.15
CA LEU A 122 18.16 -36.99 -6.60
C LEU A 122 16.94 -37.80 -7.08
N ASN A 123 16.52 -38.84 -6.35
CA ASN A 123 15.40 -39.71 -6.69
C ASN A 123 14.06 -39.25 -6.08
N GLN A 124 14.01 -38.16 -5.32
CA GLN A 124 12.77 -37.68 -4.70
C GLN A 124 11.80 -37.14 -5.76
N GLY A 125 10.51 -37.51 -5.63
CA GLY A 125 9.42 -36.99 -6.46
C GLY A 125 9.34 -37.52 -7.89
N GLN A 126 10.06 -38.60 -8.24
CA GLN A 126 10.03 -39.18 -9.58
C GLN A 126 8.82 -40.13 -9.75
N PRO A 127 8.17 -40.16 -10.92
CA PRO A 127 7.19 -41.18 -11.25
C PRO A 127 7.82 -42.59 -11.27
N ALA A 128 6.99 -43.61 -11.01
CA ALA A 128 7.46 -44.98 -10.83
C ALA A 128 7.99 -45.65 -12.12
N GLU A 129 7.55 -45.22 -13.31
CA GLU A 129 7.87 -45.89 -14.59
C GLU A 129 7.92 -44.90 -15.77
N GLY A 130 8.90 -45.08 -16.68
CA GLY A 130 9.01 -44.34 -17.95
C GLY A 130 10.08 -44.89 -18.90
N ALA A 131 9.87 -44.80 -20.21
CA ALA A 131 10.84 -45.20 -21.23
C ALA A 131 11.94 -44.15 -21.36
N LEU A 132 13.15 -44.41 -20.83
CA LEU A 132 14.23 -43.41 -20.77
C LEU A 132 15.60 -43.91 -21.27
N GLY A 133 15.85 -45.22 -21.28
CA GLY A 133 17.16 -45.76 -21.65
C GLY A 133 17.18 -46.35 -23.04
N TYR A 134 18.31 -46.38 -23.76
CA TYR A 134 18.53 -47.36 -24.84
C TYR A 134 19.49 -48.48 -24.41
N GLN A 135 20.24 -48.26 -23.32
CA GLN A 135 21.26 -49.18 -22.80
C GLN A 135 21.37 -49.08 -21.27
N CYS A 136 21.91 -50.13 -20.65
CA CYS A 136 22.23 -50.16 -19.23
C CYS A 136 23.59 -50.82 -18.97
N TRP A 137 24.20 -50.52 -17.83
CA TRP A 137 25.33 -51.27 -17.30
C TRP A 137 24.81 -52.51 -16.57
N ALA A 138 25.29 -53.70 -16.92
CA ALA A 138 24.98 -54.92 -16.16
C ALA A 138 25.91 -55.15 -14.96
N LYS A 139 27.05 -54.45 -14.91
CA LYS A 139 28.02 -54.49 -13.82
C LYS A 139 28.63 -53.11 -13.64
N TRP A 140 28.73 -52.66 -12.41
CA TRP A 140 29.42 -51.43 -12.04
C TRP A 140 30.14 -51.60 -10.69
N PRO A 141 31.19 -50.81 -10.40
CA PRO A 141 31.87 -50.86 -9.11
C PRO A 141 30.91 -50.56 -7.94
N LYS A 142 31.07 -51.25 -6.80
CA LYS A 142 30.23 -51.04 -5.60
C LYS A 142 30.23 -49.59 -5.07
N ARG A 143 31.26 -48.82 -5.41
CA ARG A 143 31.38 -47.38 -5.08
C ARG A 143 30.51 -46.47 -5.95
N LEU A 144 29.82 -47.01 -6.97
CA LEU A 144 28.81 -46.30 -7.73
C LEU A 144 27.41 -46.71 -7.23
N GLU A 145 26.59 -45.72 -6.94
CA GLU A 145 25.17 -45.93 -6.63
C GLU A 145 24.35 -45.91 -7.93
N ALA A 146 23.46 -46.88 -8.11
CA ALA A 146 22.48 -46.85 -9.20
C ALA A 146 21.27 -46.02 -8.79
N LEU A 147 21.02 -44.94 -9.53
CA LEU A 147 19.87 -44.04 -9.32
C LEU A 147 18.64 -44.55 -10.08
N PHE A 148 18.84 -44.95 -11.35
CA PHE A 148 17.81 -45.55 -12.20
C PHE A 148 18.24 -46.93 -12.68
N VAL A 149 17.31 -47.88 -12.66
CA VAL A 149 17.53 -49.26 -13.08
C VAL A 149 16.49 -49.69 -14.12
N GLU A 150 16.82 -50.66 -14.99
CA GLU A 150 15.88 -51.24 -15.94
C GLU A 150 14.72 -51.90 -15.17
N THR A 151 13.48 -51.50 -15.42
CA THR A 151 12.30 -51.94 -14.64
C THR A 151 12.14 -53.46 -14.65
N ARG A 152 12.45 -54.11 -15.78
CA ARG A 152 12.38 -55.57 -15.92
C ARG A 152 13.62 -56.31 -15.43
N ARG A 153 14.72 -55.59 -15.22
CA ARG A 153 16.05 -56.13 -14.88
C ARG A 153 16.78 -55.17 -13.95
N PRO A 154 16.36 -55.06 -12.68
CA PRO A 154 16.87 -54.06 -11.74
C PRO A 154 18.37 -54.23 -11.42
N GLU A 155 18.98 -55.36 -11.80
CA GLU A 155 20.43 -55.56 -11.80
C GLU A 155 21.17 -54.75 -12.87
N ARG A 156 20.45 -54.01 -13.71
CA ARG A 156 21.01 -53.17 -14.77
C ARG A 156 20.70 -51.70 -14.49
N ALA A 157 21.74 -50.87 -14.44
CA ALA A 157 21.60 -49.45 -14.16
C ALA A 157 21.61 -48.63 -15.46
N ALA A 158 20.71 -47.66 -15.57
CA ALA A 158 20.70 -46.66 -16.64
C ALA A 158 21.37 -45.35 -16.21
N VAL A 159 21.37 -45.06 -14.90
CA VAL A 159 22.04 -43.89 -14.31
C VAL A 159 22.81 -44.31 -13.07
N LEU A 160 24.10 -43.98 -13.03
CA LEU A 160 25.01 -44.25 -11.91
C LEU A 160 25.56 -42.94 -11.34
N LEU A 161 25.80 -42.92 -10.03
CA LEU A 161 26.34 -41.78 -9.29
C LEU A 161 27.63 -42.19 -8.57
N ALA A 162 28.68 -41.39 -8.72
CA ALA A 162 29.86 -41.40 -7.86
C ALA A 162 29.83 -40.16 -6.95
N GLU A 163 29.75 -40.38 -5.64
CA GLU A 163 29.78 -39.32 -4.63
C GLU A 163 30.33 -39.87 -3.30
N PRO A 164 31.21 -39.14 -2.58
CA PRO A 164 31.83 -37.88 -2.96
C PRO A 164 33.02 -38.06 -3.92
N VAL A 165 33.21 -37.09 -4.83
CA VAL A 165 34.38 -36.97 -5.73
C VAL A 165 35.09 -35.66 -5.39
N GLN A 166 36.41 -35.67 -5.20
CA GLN A 166 37.16 -34.52 -4.67
C GLN A 166 36.51 -33.94 -3.38
N GLN A 167 36.17 -34.81 -2.42
CA GLN A 167 35.55 -34.51 -1.12
C GLN A 167 34.08 -34.00 -1.16
N ARG A 168 33.69 -33.18 -2.14
CA ARG A 168 32.37 -32.51 -2.15
C ARG A 168 31.59 -32.65 -3.46
N GLY A 169 32.26 -32.96 -4.56
CA GLY A 169 31.67 -33.03 -5.90
C GLY A 169 30.99 -34.37 -6.19
N ALA A 170 30.35 -34.44 -7.36
CA ALA A 170 29.69 -35.65 -7.84
C ALA A 170 29.96 -35.89 -9.34
N VAL A 171 29.93 -37.16 -9.74
CA VAL A 171 29.94 -37.57 -11.14
C VAL A 171 28.73 -38.44 -11.41
N ILE A 172 27.92 -38.04 -12.39
CA ILE A 172 26.77 -38.80 -12.88
C ILE A 172 27.13 -39.44 -14.21
N TYR A 173 26.95 -40.74 -14.32
CA TYR A 173 27.03 -41.47 -15.58
C TYR A 173 25.62 -41.81 -16.02
N SER A 174 25.25 -41.43 -17.24
CA SER A 174 23.95 -41.75 -17.84
C SER A 174 24.11 -42.53 -19.14
N ARG A 175 23.16 -43.44 -19.38
CA ARG A 175 22.91 -44.14 -20.65
C ARG A 175 21.48 -43.88 -21.17
N THR A 176 20.87 -42.82 -20.68
CA THR A 176 19.54 -42.36 -21.11
C THR A 176 19.71 -41.48 -22.34
N LEU A 177 19.39 -42.00 -23.52
CA LEU A 177 19.41 -41.20 -24.73
C LEU A 177 18.40 -40.06 -24.59
N ASP A 178 18.77 -38.85 -25.02
CA ASP A 178 17.84 -37.73 -25.17
C ASP A 178 17.21 -37.20 -23.86
N GLY A 179 17.72 -37.57 -22.67
CA GLY A 179 17.18 -37.05 -21.40
C GLY A 179 17.16 -35.52 -21.32
N TRP A 180 18.04 -34.87 -22.07
CA TRP A 180 18.16 -33.42 -22.17
C TRP A 180 17.46 -32.81 -23.40
N GLN A 181 16.81 -33.58 -24.28
CA GLN A 181 16.07 -33.04 -25.44
C GLN A 181 14.66 -32.58 -25.05
N PRO A 182 14.29 -31.29 -25.29
CA PRO A 182 13.04 -30.65 -24.83
C PRO A 182 11.76 -31.46 -25.00
N GLU A 183 11.63 -32.20 -26.10
CA GLU A 183 10.42 -32.91 -26.52
C GLU A 183 10.08 -34.17 -25.70
N ARG A 184 10.99 -34.65 -24.82
CA ARG A 184 10.83 -35.89 -24.05
C ARG A 184 10.93 -35.72 -22.52
N HIS A 185 10.87 -34.48 -22.04
CA HIS A 185 11.25 -34.12 -20.66
C HIS A 185 10.32 -34.64 -19.56
N ASP A 186 9.01 -34.80 -19.78
CA ASP A 186 8.06 -34.89 -18.66
C ASP A 186 8.40 -35.99 -17.63
N THR A 187 8.92 -37.14 -18.06
CA THR A 187 9.29 -38.26 -17.18
C THR A 187 10.64 -38.11 -16.47
N VAL A 188 11.59 -37.31 -17.02
CA VAL A 188 12.95 -37.11 -16.46
C VAL A 188 13.19 -35.72 -15.90
N ARG A 189 12.30 -34.77 -16.19
CA ARG A 189 12.39 -33.37 -15.76
C ARG A 189 12.59 -33.27 -14.25
N PRO A 190 11.85 -33.99 -13.39
CA PRO A 190 12.06 -33.85 -11.95
C PRO A 190 13.46 -34.35 -11.53
N PHE A 191 14.03 -35.36 -12.20
CA PHE A 191 15.37 -35.86 -11.91
C PHE A 191 16.44 -34.85 -12.32
N ILE A 192 16.32 -34.30 -13.53
CA ILE A 192 17.19 -33.23 -14.03
C ILE A 192 17.11 -32.00 -13.12
N ASP A 193 15.91 -31.64 -12.67
CA ASP A 193 15.68 -30.54 -11.73
C ASP A 193 16.39 -30.79 -10.40
N ASN A 194 16.35 -32.02 -9.86
CA ASN A 194 17.08 -32.37 -8.65
C ASN A 194 18.61 -32.30 -8.84
N VAL A 195 19.10 -32.69 -10.01
CA VAL A 195 20.53 -32.64 -10.35
C VAL A 195 21.01 -31.19 -10.52
N LEU A 196 20.24 -30.36 -11.21
CA LEU A 196 20.50 -28.92 -11.32
C LEU A 196 20.40 -28.24 -9.96
N ARG A 197 19.41 -28.62 -9.13
CA ARG A 197 19.25 -28.11 -7.76
C ARG A 197 20.46 -28.43 -6.89
N ARG A 198 21.04 -29.62 -7.06
CA ARG A 198 22.27 -30.00 -6.37
C ARG A 198 23.45 -29.11 -6.80
N ALA A 199 23.59 -28.83 -8.09
CA ALA A 199 24.72 -28.07 -8.61
C ALA A 199 24.61 -26.56 -8.35
N PHE A 200 23.40 -25.99 -8.45
CA PHE A 200 23.17 -24.55 -8.47
C PHE A 200 22.35 -24.03 -7.27
N GLY A 201 21.82 -24.92 -6.41
CA GLY A 201 20.77 -24.57 -5.44
C GLY A 201 19.38 -24.57 -6.08
N PRO A 202 18.29 -24.29 -5.32
CA PRO A 202 16.96 -24.16 -5.90
C PRO A 202 16.99 -23.15 -7.05
N ALA A 203 16.51 -23.55 -8.22
CA ALA A 203 16.43 -22.65 -9.36
C ALA A 203 15.62 -21.42 -8.94
N PRO A 204 16.08 -20.19 -9.27
CA PRO A 204 15.26 -19.02 -9.07
C PRO A 204 13.93 -19.25 -9.78
N ALA A 205 12.83 -18.86 -9.13
CA ALA A 205 11.53 -18.97 -9.76
C ALA A 205 11.55 -18.19 -11.09
N PRO A 206 11.03 -18.76 -12.18
CA PRO A 206 11.18 -18.21 -13.52
C PRO A 206 10.53 -16.82 -13.62
N GLY A 207 11.20 -15.89 -14.30
CA GLY A 207 10.73 -14.52 -14.50
C GLY A 207 11.52 -13.46 -13.70
N ILE A 208 11.27 -12.21 -14.04
CA ILE A 208 11.86 -11.03 -13.41
C ILE A 208 11.25 -10.86 -12.02
N THR A 209 12.08 -10.72 -11.00
CA THR A 209 11.61 -10.47 -9.62
C THR A 209 11.29 -9.00 -9.41
N HIS A 210 10.10 -8.72 -8.91
CA HIS A 210 9.63 -7.42 -8.46
C HIS A 210 9.52 -7.42 -6.92
N PRO A 211 9.98 -6.34 -6.26
CA PRO A 211 9.77 -6.20 -4.83
C PRO A 211 8.28 -6.05 -4.55
N VAL A 212 7.78 -6.82 -3.58
CA VAL A 212 6.39 -6.70 -3.11
C VAL A 212 6.38 -6.45 -1.61
N SER A 213 5.46 -5.59 -1.17
CA SER A 213 5.16 -5.46 0.26
C SER A 213 4.58 -6.79 0.73
N ASP A 214 5.26 -7.43 1.68
CA ASP A 214 4.84 -8.69 2.29
C ASP A 214 3.76 -8.39 3.34
N PRO A 215 2.46 -8.63 3.04
CA PRO A 215 1.38 -8.36 3.98
C PRO A 215 1.49 -9.24 5.24
N TYR A 216 2.21 -10.36 5.18
CA TYR A 216 2.34 -11.33 6.27
C TYR A 216 3.34 -10.92 7.35
N ARG A 217 4.29 -10.01 7.05
CA ARG A 217 5.32 -9.59 8.02
C ARG A 217 4.78 -8.71 9.14
N ARG A 218 3.63 -8.07 8.96
CA ARG A 218 2.99 -7.30 10.03
C ARG A 218 2.14 -8.27 10.83
N ARG A 219 2.58 -8.54 12.07
CA ARG A 219 1.77 -9.29 13.04
C ARG A 219 0.45 -8.54 13.21
N ALA A 220 -0.66 -9.18 12.83
CA ALA A 220 -1.98 -8.60 13.02
C ALA A 220 -2.16 -8.23 14.50
N PRO A 221 -2.72 -7.06 14.82
CA PRO A 221 -3.26 -6.87 16.16
C PRO A 221 -4.33 -7.95 16.37
N GLU A 222 -4.27 -8.64 17.51
CA GLU A 222 -5.38 -9.50 17.91
C GLU A 222 -6.64 -8.64 17.99
N ALA A 223 -7.77 -9.16 17.49
CA ALA A 223 -9.06 -8.48 17.57
C ALA A 223 -9.26 -7.98 19.00
N ASN A 224 -9.54 -6.68 19.18
CA ASN A 224 -9.65 -6.13 20.51
C ASN A 224 -10.97 -6.56 21.14
N THR A 225 -10.95 -7.72 21.80
CA THR A 225 -12.12 -8.30 22.46
C THR A 225 -12.70 -7.40 23.54
N ALA A 226 -11.98 -6.38 24.02
CA ALA A 226 -12.53 -5.35 24.89
C ALA A 226 -13.69 -4.57 24.23
N HIS A 227 -13.77 -4.51 22.90
CA HIS A 227 -14.93 -3.93 22.21
C HIS A 227 -16.22 -4.73 22.44
N LEU A 228 -16.11 -6.04 22.71
CA LEU A 228 -17.27 -6.84 23.12
C LEU A 228 -17.68 -6.55 24.57
N ALA A 229 -16.77 -6.05 25.41
CA ALA A 229 -17.10 -5.58 26.75
C ALA A 229 -17.87 -4.25 26.65
N GLY A 230 -19.20 -4.32 26.79
CA GLY A 230 -20.11 -3.19 26.58
C GLY A 230 -20.99 -3.33 25.33
N ALA A 231 -20.84 -4.39 24.54
CA ALA A 231 -21.71 -4.70 23.41
C ALA A 231 -23.17 -4.96 23.83
N ASP A 232 -23.38 -5.43 25.05
CA ASP A 232 -24.69 -5.52 25.72
C ASP A 232 -25.39 -4.15 25.85
N ARG A 233 -24.60 -3.08 25.96
CA ARG A 233 -25.07 -1.69 26.02
C ARG A 233 -25.33 -1.05 24.65
N MET A 234 -25.06 -1.77 23.55
CA MET A 234 -25.38 -1.26 22.21
C MET A 234 -26.90 -1.06 22.08
N HIS A 235 -27.33 0.04 21.48
CA HIS A 235 -28.75 0.35 21.31
C HIS A 235 -29.47 -0.69 20.43
N TRP A 236 -30.77 -0.92 20.67
CA TRP A 236 -31.58 -1.89 19.94
C TRP A 236 -32.16 -1.26 18.66
N GLU A 237 -31.43 -1.41 17.56
CA GLU A 237 -31.71 -0.71 16.29
C GLU A 237 -32.96 -1.21 15.56
N VAL A 238 -33.28 -2.50 15.69
CA VAL A 238 -34.42 -3.14 15.01
C VAL A 238 -35.50 -3.43 16.03
N SER A 239 -36.39 -2.45 16.23
CA SER A 239 -37.37 -2.49 17.31
C SER A 239 -38.24 -3.74 17.27
N ASP A 240 -38.64 -4.25 16.11
CA ASP A 240 -39.49 -5.43 16.01
C ASP A 240 -38.76 -6.78 16.02
N ALA A 241 -37.42 -6.79 16.04
CA ALA A 241 -36.67 -8.04 16.18
C ALA A 241 -36.61 -8.50 17.64
N PRO A 242 -37.05 -9.74 17.96
CA PRO A 242 -37.01 -10.28 19.33
C PRO A 242 -35.58 -10.61 19.80
N HIS A 243 -34.67 -10.90 18.86
CA HIS A 243 -33.33 -11.37 19.14
C HIS A 243 -32.29 -10.62 18.32
N ARG A 244 -31.11 -10.42 18.92
CA ARG A 244 -29.90 -10.04 18.20
C ARG A 244 -28.69 -10.82 18.71
N ARG A 245 -27.66 -10.91 17.88
CA ARG A 245 -26.34 -11.36 18.29
C ARG A 245 -25.31 -10.34 17.84
N ILE A 246 -24.37 -10.01 18.72
CA ILE A 246 -23.31 -9.07 18.40
C ILE A 246 -22.09 -9.83 17.88
N PHE A 247 -21.50 -9.31 16.81
CA PHE A 247 -20.28 -9.79 16.21
C PHE A 247 -19.26 -8.65 16.23
N LEU A 248 -18.01 -8.95 16.57
CA LEU A 248 -16.88 -8.09 16.31
C LEU A 248 -16.22 -8.59 15.03
N VAL A 249 -16.25 -7.77 13.98
CA VAL A 249 -15.62 -8.05 12.69
C VAL A 249 -14.33 -7.26 12.61
N SER A 250 -13.21 -7.98 12.47
CA SER A 250 -11.87 -7.44 12.51
C SER A 250 -11.14 -7.67 11.19
N GLU A 251 -10.43 -6.66 10.72
CA GLU A 251 -9.59 -6.78 9.53
C GLU A 251 -8.25 -7.45 9.89
N SER A 252 -7.90 -8.53 9.18
CA SER A 252 -6.89 -9.48 9.64
C SER A 252 -5.47 -9.24 9.12
N VAL A 253 -5.28 -8.46 8.05
CA VAL A 253 -3.98 -8.39 7.32
C VAL A 253 -3.59 -6.99 6.84
N GLY A 254 -4.29 -5.96 7.29
CA GLY A 254 -4.10 -4.56 6.90
C GLY A 254 -4.72 -4.18 5.55
N LEU A 255 -5.71 -4.93 5.06
CA LEU A 255 -6.37 -4.64 3.78
C LEU A 255 -7.52 -3.65 3.98
N ALA A 256 -7.55 -2.58 3.19
CA ALA A 256 -8.76 -1.78 3.05
C ALA A 256 -9.82 -2.57 2.25
N ARG A 257 -11.05 -2.66 2.75
CA ARG A 257 -12.15 -3.38 2.12
C ARG A 257 -13.38 -2.48 2.04
N ASP A 258 -13.85 -2.20 0.83
CA ASP A 258 -15.00 -1.31 0.63
C ASP A 258 -16.30 -2.00 1.09
N GLU A 259 -16.42 -3.31 0.85
CA GLU A 259 -17.55 -4.15 1.25
C GLU A 259 -17.05 -5.58 1.53
N ALA A 260 -16.43 -5.79 2.69
CA ALA A 260 -15.94 -7.10 3.11
C ALA A 260 -17.11 -8.08 3.28
N TYR A 261 -17.05 -9.23 2.60
CA TYR A 261 -17.99 -10.32 2.80
C TYR A 261 -17.75 -10.99 4.15
N VAL A 262 -18.81 -11.11 4.94
CA VAL A 262 -18.79 -11.78 6.24
C VAL A 262 -19.88 -12.83 6.24
N GLU A 263 -19.53 -14.04 6.63
CA GLU A 263 -20.47 -15.14 6.78
C GLU A 263 -20.33 -15.74 8.18
N VAL A 264 -21.47 -15.94 8.86
CA VAL A 264 -21.52 -16.41 10.24
C VAL A 264 -22.50 -17.55 10.40
N GLU A 265 -22.13 -18.55 11.21
CA GLU A 265 -23.04 -19.59 11.66
C GLU A 265 -23.72 -19.17 12.97
N TRP A 266 -25.04 -19.20 12.98
CA TRP A 266 -25.84 -18.92 14.16
C TRP A 266 -27.05 -19.85 14.24
N ARG A 267 -26.93 -20.88 15.07
CA ARG A 267 -28.05 -21.77 15.40
C ARG A 267 -28.99 -21.09 16.38
N LEU A 268 -30.22 -20.82 15.94
CA LEU A 268 -31.29 -20.34 16.80
C LEU A 268 -32.39 -21.41 16.91
N PRO A 269 -32.96 -21.62 18.11
CA PRO A 269 -33.89 -22.72 18.35
C PRO A 269 -35.22 -22.60 17.60
N ASN A 270 -35.62 -21.41 17.14
CA ASN A 270 -36.95 -21.16 16.56
C ASN A 270 -36.95 -20.22 15.33
N ILE A 271 -35.92 -20.27 14.47
CA ILE A 271 -35.97 -19.51 13.20
C ILE A 271 -36.88 -20.24 12.20
N THR A 272 -37.85 -19.53 11.65
CA THR A 272 -38.66 -20.00 10.52
C THR A 272 -38.04 -19.58 9.19
N ASP A 273 -38.37 -20.25 8.09
CA ASP A 273 -37.85 -19.89 6.75
C ASP A 273 -38.30 -18.50 6.27
N GLY A 274 -39.29 -17.88 6.92
CA GLY A 274 -39.76 -16.52 6.65
C GLY A 274 -39.09 -15.42 7.47
N ASP A 275 -38.18 -15.74 8.40
CA ASP A 275 -37.57 -14.72 9.25
C ASP A 275 -36.62 -13.80 8.46
N ILE A 276 -36.83 -12.50 8.63
CA ILE A 276 -35.98 -11.46 8.06
C ILE A 276 -34.72 -11.32 8.90
N VAL A 277 -33.60 -11.07 8.22
CA VAL A 277 -32.28 -10.88 8.81
C VAL A 277 -31.82 -9.47 8.49
N ARG A 278 -31.39 -8.74 9.51
CA ARG A 278 -30.86 -7.37 9.37
C ARG A 278 -29.53 -7.28 10.11
N ALA A 279 -28.52 -6.69 9.47
CA ALA A 279 -27.23 -6.42 10.12
C ALA A 279 -27.08 -4.91 10.30
N VAL A 280 -26.70 -4.46 11.50
CA VAL A 280 -26.55 -3.03 11.80
C VAL A 280 -25.26 -2.79 12.57
N THR A 281 -24.46 -1.81 12.15
CA THR A 281 -23.23 -1.43 12.87
C THR A 281 -23.53 -0.75 14.20
N ALA A 282 -22.52 -0.63 15.09
CA ALA A 282 -22.63 0.16 16.32
C ALA A 282 -23.00 1.64 16.10
N GLY A 283 -22.75 2.18 14.89
CA GLY A 283 -23.17 3.53 14.50
C GLY A 283 -24.58 3.60 13.90
N GLY A 284 -25.36 2.51 13.98
CA GLY A 284 -26.72 2.45 13.45
C GLY A 284 -26.79 2.30 11.92
N VAL A 285 -25.69 2.05 11.21
CA VAL A 285 -25.71 1.86 9.75
C VAL A 285 -26.21 0.45 9.43
N GLU A 286 -27.30 0.36 8.67
CA GLU A 286 -27.81 -0.94 8.21
C GLU A 286 -26.99 -1.42 7.03
N LEU A 287 -26.54 -2.66 7.12
CA LEU A 287 -25.74 -3.36 6.14
C LEU A 287 -26.64 -4.25 5.30
N HIS A 288 -26.19 -4.56 4.07
CA HIS A 288 -26.83 -5.61 3.29
C HIS A 288 -26.62 -6.94 4.01
N ALA A 289 -27.71 -7.64 4.32
CA ALA A 289 -27.69 -8.93 4.98
C ALA A 289 -28.63 -9.90 4.27
N GLN A 290 -28.30 -11.19 4.35
CA GLN A 290 -29.17 -12.26 3.86
C GLN A 290 -28.94 -13.54 4.66
N ARG A 291 -29.94 -14.43 4.62
CA ARG A 291 -29.77 -15.81 5.03
C ARG A 291 -29.24 -16.61 3.84
N VAL A 292 -28.17 -17.37 4.03
CA VAL A 292 -27.57 -18.22 2.97
C VAL A 292 -27.83 -19.70 3.18
N ALA A 293 -28.09 -20.13 4.42
CA ALA A 293 -28.58 -21.46 4.76
C ALA A 293 -29.41 -21.41 6.05
N LYS A 294 -29.91 -22.55 6.53
CA LYS A 294 -30.78 -22.63 7.72
C LYS A 294 -30.19 -21.89 8.94
N ASP A 295 -28.89 -22.03 9.16
CA ASP A 295 -28.13 -21.49 10.28
C ASP A 295 -26.95 -20.61 9.84
N ARG A 296 -26.89 -20.22 8.57
CA ARG A 296 -25.81 -19.38 8.02
C ARG A 296 -26.37 -18.07 7.48
N PHE A 297 -25.73 -16.98 7.88
CA PHE A 297 -26.09 -15.62 7.51
C PHE A 297 -24.89 -14.93 6.91
N ALA A 298 -25.12 -14.07 5.92
CA ALA A 298 -24.08 -13.28 5.29
C ALA A 298 -24.44 -11.81 5.30
N PHE A 299 -23.44 -10.95 5.45
CA PHE A 299 -23.57 -9.50 5.29
C PHE A 299 -22.28 -8.89 4.72
N THR A 300 -22.36 -7.66 4.21
CA THR A 300 -21.17 -6.90 3.77
C THR A 300 -20.88 -5.74 4.72
N ILE A 301 -19.60 -5.46 4.96
CA ILE A 301 -19.17 -4.36 5.84
C ILE A 301 -17.90 -3.66 5.33
N PRO A 302 -17.84 -2.32 5.27
CA PRO A 302 -16.60 -1.62 4.99
C PRO A 302 -15.62 -1.78 6.16
N LEU A 303 -14.36 -2.12 5.88
CA LEU A 303 -13.29 -2.22 6.87
C LEU A 303 -12.06 -1.43 6.43
N ARG A 304 -11.51 -0.61 7.33
CA ARG A 304 -10.19 0.01 7.13
C ARG A 304 -9.08 -1.00 7.50
N PRO A 305 -7.82 -0.74 7.10
CA PRO A 305 -6.69 -1.57 7.54
C PRO A 305 -6.66 -1.72 9.07
N TYR A 306 -6.68 -2.97 9.56
CA TYR A 306 -6.68 -3.30 10.99
C TYR A 306 -7.86 -2.73 11.79
N ASP A 307 -8.99 -2.48 11.14
CA ASP A 307 -10.20 -1.96 11.76
C ASP A 307 -10.98 -3.04 12.54
N ASP A 308 -11.67 -2.63 13.60
CA ASP A 308 -12.50 -3.46 14.47
C ASP A 308 -13.92 -2.87 14.53
N GLN A 309 -14.91 -3.56 13.95
CA GLN A 309 -16.29 -3.07 13.92
C GLN A 309 -17.29 -4.01 14.59
N LEU A 310 -18.13 -3.45 15.47
CA LEU A 310 -19.25 -4.15 16.08
C LEU A 310 -20.47 -4.14 15.15
N VAL A 311 -21.05 -5.32 14.95
CA VAL A 311 -22.25 -5.56 14.15
C VAL A 311 -23.28 -6.31 14.98
N GLY A 312 -24.48 -5.74 15.10
CA GLY A 312 -25.65 -6.45 15.59
C GLY A 312 -26.39 -7.12 14.44
N LEU A 313 -26.48 -8.45 14.47
CA LEU A 313 -27.32 -9.23 13.56
C LEU A 313 -28.67 -9.50 14.26
N TYR A 314 -29.74 -8.98 13.69
CA TYR A 314 -31.10 -9.07 14.18
C TYR A 314 -31.88 -10.09 13.36
N VAL A 315 -32.68 -10.92 14.03
CA VAL A 315 -33.51 -11.95 13.40
C VAL A 315 -34.95 -11.82 13.86
N GLY A 316 -35.88 -11.81 12.90
CA GLY A 316 -37.31 -11.57 13.09
C GLY A 316 -37.69 -10.10 12.81
N GLY A 317 -39.00 -9.80 12.90
CA GLY A 317 -39.54 -8.47 12.61
C GLY A 317 -40.14 -8.33 11.20
N ARG A 318 -40.48 -7.10 10.80
CA ARG A 318 -40.99 -6.74 9.47
C ARG A 318 -39.83 -6.51 8.50
N ALA A 319 -40.07 -6.75 7.22
CA ALA A 319 -39.08 -6.52 6.19
C ALA A 319 -38.68 -5.04 6.20
N ALA A 320 -37.37 -4.77 6.15
CA ALA A 320 -36.91 -3.41 5.98
C ALA A 320 -37.46 -2.83 4.66
N PRO A 321 -37.83 -1.54 4.61
CA PRO A 321 -38.07 -0.89 3.33
C PRO A 321 -36.81 -1.08 2.47
N ASP A 322 -37.02 -1.59 1.26
CA ASP A 322 -35.99 -2.00 0.31
C ASP A 322 -34.78 -1.05 0.37
N VAL A 323 -33.68 -1.53 0.94
CA VAL A 323 -32.45 -0.74 1.10
C VAL A 323 -31.93 -0.53 -0.30
N ARG A 324 -32.35 0.59 -0.93
CA ARG A 324 -32.02 0.93 -2.31
C ARG A 324 -30.53 0.75 -2.51
N SER A 325 -30.19 -0.30 -3.25
CA SER A 325 -28.83 -0.72 -3.49
C SER A 325 -28.14 0.35 -4.32
N VAL A 326 -27.10 0.96 -3.77
CA VAL A 326 -26.10 1.64 -4.57
C VAL A 326 -25.11 0.54 -4.95
N GLY A 327 -25.33 -0.08 -6.11
CA GLY A 327 -24.56 -1.23 -6.63
C GLY A 327 -25.44 -2.44 -6.95
N ASP A 328 -25.34 -2.95 -8.18
CA ASP A 328 -26.24 -3.95 -8.76
C ASP A 328 -25.62 -5.35 -8.68
N LEU A 329 -25.69 -6.02 -7.51
CA LEU A 329 -25.55 -7.48 -7.48
C LEU A 329 -26.76 -8.07 -8.21
N ALA A 330 -26.58 -8.49 -9.45
CA ALA A 330 -27.67 -8.97 -10.29
C ALA A 330 -27.33 -10.33 -10.93
N LEU A 331 -28.39 -11.10 -11.16
CA LEU A 331 -28.38 -12.34 -11.92
C LEU A 331 -29.53 -12.28 -12.91
N ALA A 332 -29.23 -12.53 -14.17
CA ALA A 332 -30.22 -12.59 -15.23
C ALA A 332 -29.99 -13.82 -16.11
N GLU A 333 -31.05 -14.53 -16.45
CA GLU A 333 -30.99 -15.52 -17.51
C GLU A 333 -31.06 -14.81 -18.87
N THR A 334 -30.19 -15.20 -19.79
CA THR A 334 -30.10 -14.71 -21.16
C THR A 334 -30.23 -15.89 -22.12
N PRO A 335 -30.50 -15.67 -23.42
CA PRO A 335 -30.50 -16.75 -24.42
C PRO A 335 -29.19 -17.54 -24.51
N LEU A 336 -28.08 -16.96 -24.00
CA LEU A 336 -26.75 -17.55 -24.00
C LEU A 336 -26.42 -18.27 -22.68
N GLY A 337 -27.21 -18.09 -21.63
CA GLY A 337 -26.94 -18.63 -20.29
C GLY A 337 -27.12 -17.59 -19.19
N TRP A 338 -26.41 -17.74 -18.08
CA TRP A 338 -26.58 -16.92 -16.88
C TRP A 338 -25.60 -15.75 -16.84
N GLU A 339 -26.11 -14.52 -16.85
CA GLU A 339 -25.31 -13.32 -16.62
C GLU A 339 -25.33 -12.93 -15.14
N MET A 340 -24.17 -13.02 -14.48
CA MET A 340 -23.93 -12.56 -13.11
C MET A 340 -23.19 -11.22 -13.15
N ARG A 341 -23.54 -10.25 -12.32
CA ARG A 341 -22.78 -8.98 -12.23
C ARG A 341 -22.77 -8.40 -10.82
N ASN A 342 -21.72 -7.65 -10.52
CA ASN A 342 -21.60 -6.80 -9.35
C ASN A 342 -20.89 -5.47 -9.74
N ASP A 343 -20.42 -4.70 -8.76
CA ASP A 343 -19.81 -3.38 -8.98
C ASP A 343 -18.44 -3.42 -9.69
N TYR A 344 -17.80 -4.58 -9.75
CA TYR A 344 -16.46 -4.73 -10.29
C TYR A 344 -16.46 -5.40 -11.66
N PHE A 345 -17.27 -6.44 -11.86
CA PHE A 345 -17.25 -7.23 -13.09
C PHE A 345 -18.61 -7.85 -13.43
N ALA A 346 -18.71 -8.35 -14.66
CA ALA A 346 -19.81 -9.16 -15.14
C ALA A 346 -19.29 -10.48 -15.72
N ALA A 347 -20.00 -11.57 -15.45
CA ALA A 347 -19.71 -12.92 -15.92
C ALA A 347 -20.91 -13.49 -16.70
N LEU A 348 -20.66 -14.24 -17.77
CA LEU A 348 -21.66 -15.01 -18.51
C LEU A 348 -21.28 -16.49 -18.42
N LEU A 349 -22.17 -17.31 -17.87
CA LEU A 349 -21.97 -18.75 -17.67
C LEU A 349 -22.93 -19.54 -18.56
N ALA A 350 -22.51 -20.71 -19.03
CA ALA A 350 -23.38 -21.61 -19.77
C ALA A 350 -24.58 -22.07 -18.92
N PRO A 351 -25.72 -22.38 -19.56
CA PRO A 351 -26.92 -22.80 -18.83
C PRO A 351 -26.84 -24.22 -18.26
N ASP A 352 -26.05 -25.12 -18.86
CA ASP A 352 -26.12 -26.57 -18.68
C ASP A 352 -24.81 -27.23 -18.21
N ARG A 353 -23.76 -26.42 -18.00
CA ARG A 353 -22.44 -26.86 -17.52
C ARG A 353 -21.70 -25.69 -16.88
N PRO A 354 -20.75 -25.95 -15.97
CA PRO A 354 -20.00 -24.90 -15.27
C PRO A 354 -18.96 -24.21 -16.17
N HIS A 355 -19.40 -23.67 -17.31
CA HIS A 355 -18.55 -23.12 -18.35
C HIS A 355 -18.67 -21.60 -18.37
N LEU A 356 -17.57 -20.90 -18.09
CA LEU A 356 -17.51 -19.44 -18.11
C LEU A 356 -17.25 -18.93 -19.54
N TRP A 357 -18.28 -18.37 -20.17
CA TRP A 357 -18.22 -17.83 -21.55
C TRP A 357 -17.62 -16.43 -21.63
N ARG A 358 -17.77 -15.64 -20.57
CA ARG A 358 -17.24 -14.27 -20.51
C ARG A 358 -17.03 -13.85 -19.07
N LEU A 359 -15.95 -13.14 -18.79
CA LEU A 359 -15.70 -12.44 -17.52
C LEU A 359 -15.10 -11.08 -17.88
N ARG A 360 -15.69 -9.94 -17.49
CA ARG A 360 -15.24 -8.58 -17.89
C ARG A 360 -15.33 -7.56 -16.76
N PRO A 361 -14.37 -6.62 -16.61
CA PRO A 361 -14.50 -5.54 -15.63
C PRO A 361 -15.54 -4.48 -16.07
N PHE A 362 -16.22 -3.86 -15.11
CA PHE A 362 -17.09 -2.70 -15.34
C PHE A 362 -16.21 -1.53 -15.82
N SER A 363 -16.49 -0.96 -17.00
CA SER A 363 -15.69 0.08 -17.71
C SER A 363 -14.50 -0.39 -18.57
N GLY A 364 -14.28 -1.70 -18.74
CA GLY A 364 -13.34 -2.18 -19.76
C GLY A 364 -13.80 -1.80 -21.17
N THR A 365 -12.90 -1.28 -22.00
CA THR A 365 -13.15 -1.04 -23.43
C THR A 365 -13.18 -2.35 -24.21
N SER A 366 -12.47 -3.36 -23.70
CA SER A 366 -12.61 -4.74 -24.12
C SER A 366 -13.89 -5.30 -23.48
N ALA A 367 -14.89 -5.60 -24.30
CA ALA A 367 -15.62 -6.81 -23.96
C ALA A 367 -14.57 -7.91 -24.09
N ASN A 368 -14.27 -8.62 -22.99
CA ASN A 368 -13.62 -9.90 -23.12
C ASN A 368 -14.55 -10.75 -23.97
N ILE A 369 -14.32 -10.76 -25.27
CA ILE A 369 -14.60 -11.96 -26.00
C ILE A 369 -13.48 -12.85 -25.50
N LEU A 370 -13.82 -13.89 -24.75
CA LEU A 370 -13.08 -15.14 -24.89
C LEU A 370 -13.23 -15.48 -26.39
N GLN A 371 -12.41 -14.87 -27.26
CA GLN A 371 -12.59 -14.92 -28.70
C GLN A 371 -12.12 -16.29 -29.17
N SER A 372 -13.06 -17.23 -29.23
CA SER A 372 -12.99 -18.27 -30.23
C SER A 372 -13.14 -17.63 -31.61
N TRP A 373 -12.14 -17.76 -32.47
CA TRP A 373 -12.43 -17.76 -33.90
C TRP A 373 -13.19 -19.04 -34.25
N GLY A 374 -14.16 -18.90 -35.16
CA GLY A 374 -15.21 -19.88 -35.43
C GLY A 374 -14.74 -21.23 -36.00
N ARG A 375 -15.60 -22.24 -35.79
CA ARG A 375 -15.88 -23.48 -36.56
C ARG A 375 -14.88 -23.97 -37.65
N PRO A 376 -14.79 -25.30 -37.90
CA PRO A 376 -15.25 -26.43 -37.09
C PRO A 376 -14.28 -27.64 -37.18
N SER A 377 -13.30 -27.76 -36.28
CA SER A 377 -12.89 -29.11 -35.88
C SER A 377 -13.86 -29.57 -34.79
N ARG A 378 -14.25 -30.84 -34.81
CA ARG A 378 -15.14 -31.46 -33.81
C ARG A 378 -14.52 -31.58 -32.40
N TRP A 379 -13.58 -30.71 -32.06
CA TRP A 379 -12.72 -30.70 -30.87
C TRP A 379 -12.43 -29.23 -30.51
N MET A 380 -13.44 -28.43 -30.12
CA MET A 380 -13.87 -28.11 -28.74
C MET A 380 -12.76 -27.59 -27.80
N GLY A 381 -12.93 -26.34 -27.36
CA GLY A 381 -12.20 -25.69 -26.27
C GLY A 381 -12.31 -24.17 -26.44
N ASN A 382 -13.18 -23.50 -25.67
CA ASN A 382 -13.20 -22.03 -25.53
C ASN A 382 -14.15 -21.59 -24.40
N GLY A 383 -13.55 -21.01 -23.35
CA GLY A 383 -14.06 -20.83 -21.99
C GLY A 383 -13.59 -21.96 -21.08
N THR A 384 -13.64 -21.78 -19.76
CA THR A 384 -13.22 -22.81 -18.80
C THR A 384 -14.02 -24.08 -19.02
N ASP A 385 -13.43 -25.02 -19.75
CA ASP A 385 -13.99 -26.35 -19.94
C ASP A 385 -13.42 -27.22 -18.83
N PHE A 386 -14.33 -27.86 -18.10
CA PHE A 386 -14.00 -28.87 -17.12
C PHE A 386 -13.84 -30.17 -17.91
N SER A 387 -12.65 -30.40 -18.48
CA SER A 387 -12.38 -31.64 -19.20
C SER A 387 -11.65 -32.63 -18.29
N VAL A 388 -12.11 -33.87 -18.26
CA VAL A 388 -11.38 -34.96 -17.61
C VAL A 388 -10.18 -35.28 -18.50
N ALA A 389 -8.99 -35.38 -17.92
CA ALA A 389 -7.74 -35.57 -18.68
C ALA A 389 -7.75 -36.80 -19.62
N ASP A 390 -8.65 -37.76 -19.41
CA ASP A 390 -8.89 -38.88 -20.32
C ASP A 390 -9.76 -38.46 -21.52
N LYS A 391 -9.11 -37.96 -22.58
CA LYS A 391 -9.70 -37.54 -23.88
C LYS A 391 -10.55 -38.61 -24.59
N ARG A 392 -10.65 -39.85 -24.06
CA ARG A 392 -11.38 -40.98 -24.65
C ARG A 392 -12.78 -41.20 -24.06
N ARG A 393 -13.21 -40.44 -23.04
CA ARG A 393 -14.50 -40.64 -22.36
C ARG A 393 -15.52 -39.55 -22.73
N GLY A 394 -16.80 -39.94 -22.76
CA GLY A 394 -17.90 -39.22 -23.44
C GLY A 394 -18.17 -37.78 -23.00
N LYS A 395 -18.98 -37.06 -23.79
CA LYS A 395 -19.42 -35.68 -23.49
C LYS A 395 -20.10 -35.62 -22.11
N PRO A 396 -19.89 -34.55 -21.32
CA PRO A 396 -20.66 -34.34 -20.10
C PRO A 396 -22.15 -34.36 -20.40
N THR A 397 -22.90 -35.08 -19.57
CA THR A 397 -24.35 -35.00 -19.51
C THR A 397 -24.71 -34.35 -18.18
N GLY A 398 -24.95 -33.04 -18.22
CA GLY A 398 -25.29 -32.24 -17.04
C GLY A 398 -26.74 -31.77 -17.04
N GLY A 399 -27.30 -31.58 -15.85
CA GLY A 399 -28.54 -30.83 -15.68
C GLY A 399 -28.32 -29.33 -15.89
N ARG A 400 -29.41 -28.60 -16.15
CA ARG A 400 -29.39 -27.13 -16.15
C ARG A 400 -28.95 -26.62 -14.77
N ALA A 401 -28.23 -25.49 -14.74
CA ALA A 401 -27.77 -24.89 -13.49
C ALA A 401 -28.95 -24.49 -12.58
N ASP A 402 -28.84 -24.81 -11.30
CA ASP A 402 -29.83 -24.46 -10.27
C ASP A 402 -29.38 -23.24 -9.47
N LEU A 403 -30.27 -22.26 -9.30
CA LEU A 403 -30.04 -21.11 -8.43
C LEU A 403 -30.28 -21.52 -6.97
N VAL A 404 -29.21 -21.83 -6.24
CA VAL A 404 -29.29 -22.35 -4.86
C VAL A 404 -29.22 -21.26 -3.78
N VAL A 405 -28.69 -20.07 -4.13
CA VAL A 405 -28.71 -18.89 -3.26
C VAL A 405 -29.03 -17.67 -4.12
N ASP A 406 -30.11 -16.95 -3.77
CA ASP A 406 -30.50 -15.71 -4.44
C ASP A 406 -30.78 -14.60 -3.42
N GLY A 407 -29.77 -13.78 -3.13
CA GLY A 407 -29.93 -12.66 -2.20
C GLY A 407 -29.16 -11.40 -2.61
N PRO A 408 -29.25 -10.33 -1.79
CA PRO A 408 -28.64 -9.03 -2.04
C PRO A 408 -27.13 -8.94 -1.74
N VAL A 409 -26.57 -9.95 -1.05
CA VAL A 409 -25.15 -10.06 -0.67
C VAL A 409 -24.45 -11.12 -1.51
N ARG A 410 -25.10 -12.25 -1.79
CA ARG A 410 -24.51 -13.40 -2.47
C ARG A 410 -25.53 -14.05 -3.39
N LYS A 411 -25.07 -14.45 -4.57
CA LYS A 411 -25.80 -15.33 -5.49
C LYS A 411 -24.94 -16.54 -5.86
N THR A 412 -25.52 -17.74 -5.88
CA THR A 412 -24.80 -19.00 -6.19
C THR A 412 -25.60 -19.86 -7.16
N LEU A 413 -24.97 -20.25 -8.26
CA LEU A 413 -25.45 -21.26 -9.21
C LEU A 413 -24.77 -22.59 -8.93
N ARG A 414 -25.53 -23.68 -8.93
CA ARG A 414 -25.04 -25.06 -8.78
C ARG A 414 -25.18 -25.81 -10.07
N TYR A 415 -24.11 -26.48 -10.47
CA TYR A 415 -24.09 -27.42 -11.58
C TYR A 415 -23.90 -28.83 -11.04
N GLU A 416 -24.80 -29.74 -11.40
CA GLU A 416 -24.67 -31.16 -11.17
C GLU A 416 -24.44 -31.86 -12.51
N THR A 417 -23.23 -32.36 -12.72
CA THR A 417 -22.80 -32.94 -14.00
C THR A 417 -22.28 -34.34 -13.79
N LYS A 418 -22.68 -35.26 -14.68
CA LYS A 418 -22.07 -36.59 -14.75
C LYS A 418 -21.05 -36.62 -15.88
N PHE A 419 -19.81 -36.97 -15.52
CA PHE A 419 -18.72 -37.22 -16.45
C PHE A 419 -18.34 -38.70 -16.36
N ALA A 420 -18.78 -39.48 -17.36
CA ALA A 420 -18.65 -40.94 -17.33
C ALA A 420 -19.27 -41.55 -16.05
N GLU A 421 -18.45 -42.15 -15.18
CA GLU A 421 -18.89 -42.75 -13.90
C GLU A 421 -18.77 -41.80 -12.70
N HIS A 422 -18.38 -40.54 -12.92
CA HIS A 422 -18.12 -39.57 -11.85
C HIS A 422 -19.25 -38.55 -11.74
N ASP A 423 -19.78 -38.40 -10.53
CA ASP A 423 -20.69 -37.31 -10.17
C ASP A 423 -19.85 -36.10 -9.71
N LEU A 424 -20.01 -34.96 -10.40
CA LEU A 424 -19.32 -33.70 -10.13
C LEU A 424 -20.35 -32.62 -9.79
N THR A 425 -20.07 -31.88 -8.72
CA THR A 425 -20.84 -30.68 -8.34
C THR A 425 -19.94 -29.47 -8.40
N CYS A 426 -20.39 -28.40 -9.06
CA CYS A 426 -19.68 -27.13 -9.13
C CYS A 426 -20.60 -25.97 -8.72
N ASP A 427 -20.26 -25.28 -7.64
CA ASP A 427 -20.96 -24.09 -7.17
C ASP A 427 -20.21 -22.84 -7.63
N VAL A 428 -20.84 -21.98 -8.43
CA VAL A 428 -20.29 -20.70 -8.89
C VAL A 428 -20.97 -19.56 -8.15
N THR A 429 -20.19 -18.72 -7.47
CA THR A 429 -20.69 -17.70 -6.55
C THR A 429 -20.17 -16.30 -6.90
N ILE A 430 -21.09 -15.34 -6.95
CA ILE A 430 -20.77 -13.90 -7.00
C ILE A 430 -21.24 -13.22 -5.71
N VAL A 431 -20.41 -12.31 -5.22
CA VAL A 431 -20.64 -11.61 -3.95
C VAL A 431 -20.64 -10.10 -4.19
N ARG A 432 -21.52 -9.39 -3.48
CA ARG A 432 -21.55 -7.93 -3.43
C ARG A 432 -20.22 -7.42 -2.88
N GLY A 433 -19.61 -6.43 -3.52
CA GLY A 433 -18.30 -5.95 -3.09
C GLY A 433 -17.11 -6.87 -3.42
N GLY A 434 -17.35 -8.10 -3.89
CA GLY A 434 -16.31 -9.07 -4.19
C GLY A 434 -15.60 -8.79 -5.51
N ARG A 435 -14.28 -8.98 -5.56
CA ARG A 435 -13.48 -8.79 -6.80
C ARG A 435 -13.26 -10.06 -7.61
N ALA A 436 -13.82 -11.19 -7.17
CA ALA A 436 -13.68 -12.48 -7.84
C ALA A 436 -15.04 -13.16 -8.04
N LEU A 437 -15.12 -13.98 -9.10
CA LEU A 437 -16.14 -15.00 -9.28
C LEU A 437 -15.63 -16.28 -8.61
N PHE A 438 -16.20 -16.64 -7.47
CA PHE A 438 -15.74 -17.78 -6.68
C PHE A 438 -16.32 -19.09 -7.23
N PHE A 439 -15.57 -20.18 -7.07
CA PHE A 439 -16.06 -21.52 -7.37
C PHE A 439 -15.72 -22.50 -6.24
N ARG A 440 -16.52 -23.56 -6.15
CA ARG A 440 -16.23 -24.78 -5.39
C ARG A 440 -16.61 -25.99 -6.22
N THR A 441 -15.65 -26.86 -6.48
CA THR A 441 -15.87 -28.09 -7.24
C THR A 441 -15.60 -29.30 -6.35
N THR A 442 -16.56 -30.22 -6.25
CA THR A 442 -16.47 -31.44 -5.44
C THR A 442 -16.76 -32.68 -6.28
N SER A 443 -16.23 -33.83 -5.86
CA SER A 443 -16.55 -35.13 -6.46
C SER A 443 -16.66 -36.22 -5.43
N GLY A 444 -17.56 -37.17 -5.68
CA GLY A 444 -17.65 -38.39 -4.87
C GLY A 444 -16.43 -39.31 -5.00
N THR A 445 -15.61 -39.15 -6.04
CA THR A 445 -14.44 -40.00 -6.31
C THR A 445 -13.23 -39.17 -6.75
N PRO A 446 -12.00 -39.52 -6.30
CA PRO A 446 -10.79 -38.85 -6.73
C PRO A 446 -10.63 -38.82 -8.25
N HIS A 447 -10.38 -37.65 -8.83
CA HIS A 447 -10.13 -37.51 -10.26
C HIS A 447 -9.35 -36.24 -10.60
N GLU A 448 -8.65 -36.26 -11.73
CA GLU A 448 -7.97 -35.09 -12.29
C GLU A 448 -8.88 -34.37 -13.29
N LEU A 449 -8.88 -33.06 -13.17
CA LEU A 449 -9.74 -32.13 -13.89
C LEU A 449 -8.88 -31.01 -14.45
N GLN A 450 -8.96 -30.80 -15.75
CA GLN A 450 -8.23 -29.72 -16.41
C GLN A 450 -9.17 -28.52 -16.58
N VAL A 451 -8.70 -27.34 -16.19
CA VAL A 451 -9.44 -26.07 -16.20
C VAL A 451 -8.67 -25.09 -17.08
N GLU A 452 -9.25 -24.72 -18.22
CA GLU A 452 -8.57 -23.86 -19.21
C GLU A 452 -9.07 -22.40 -19.15
N THR A 453 -8.18 -21.47 -18.83
CA THR A 453 -8.47 -20.04 -18.70
C THR A 453 -7.76 -19.25 -19.79
N GLY A 454 -8.50 -18.79 -20.79
CA GLY A 454 -7.95 -17.93 -21.86
C GLY A 454 -8.04 -16.45 -21.50
N TRP A 455 -7.00 -15.67 -21.78
CA TRP A 455 -7.02 -14.20 -21.69
C TRP A 455 -6.30 -13.61 -22.91
N SER A 456 -6.99 -12.74 -23.66
CA SER A 456 -6.40 -12.01 -24.80
C SER A 456 -6.98 -10.58 -24.83
N PRO A 457 -6.57 -9.75 -23.88
CA PRO A 457 -6.99 -8.37 -23.75
C PRO A 457 -6.30 -7.53 -24.85
N GLY A 458 -7.01 -6.58 -25.46
CA GLY A 458 -6.43 -5.39 -26.10
C GLY A 458 -5.52 -5.47 -27.34
N GLY A 459 -4.49 -6.32 -27.41
CA GLY A 459 -3.49 -6.29 -28.48
C GLY A 459 -2.18 -7.03 -28.15
N SER A 460 -1.45 -7.43 -29.21
CA SER A 460 -0.12 -8.06 -29.26
C SER A 460 0.41 -8.77 -27.99
N MET A 461 0.60 -10.09 -28.09
CA MET A 461 1.30 -10.92 -27.07
C MET A 461 2.68 -10.38 -26.64
N ALA A 462 3.27 -9.46 -27.40
CA ALA A 462 4.53 -8.83 -27.04
C ALA A 462 4.46 -7.95 -25.78
N ASP A 463 3.28 -7.41 -25.45
CA ASP A 463 3.10 -6.48 -24.33
C ASP A 463 2.48 -7.15 -23.09
N ASP A 464 2.19 -8.44 -23.16
CA ASP A 464 1.56 -9.20 -22.09
C ASP A 464 2.58 -9.86 -21.16
N ALA A 465 2.17 -10.06 -19.90
CA ALA A 465 2.99 -10.78 -18.93
C ALA A 465 2.15 -11.64 -17.98
N LEU A 466 2.70 -12.81 -17.63
CA LEU A 466 2.23 -13.60 -16.51
C LEU A 466 2.88 -13.10 -15.22
N TRP A 467 2.09 -13.04 -14.17
CA TRP A 467 2.50 -12.71 -12.82
C TRP A 467 2.11 -13.82 -11.85
N TYR A 468 2.99 -14.10 -10.89
CA TYR A 468 2.72 -15.00 -9.77
C TYR A 468 3.67 -14.68 -8.60
N GLU A 469 3.32 -15.04 -7.37
CA GLU A 469 4.20 -14.80 -6.21
C GLU A 469 5.06 -16.05 -5.92
N ALA A 470 6.38 -15.90 -5.99
CA ALA A 470 7.36 -16.91 -5.64
C ALA A 470 7.98 -16.65 -4.26
N VAL A 471 8.79 -17.60 -3.76
CA VAL A 471 9.46 -17.49 -2.44
C VAL A 471 10.39 -16.28 -2.37
N ASP A 472 11.01 -15.91 -3.49
CA ASP A 472 11.95 -14.80 -3.61
C ASP A 472 11.30 -13.48 -4.07
N GLY A 473 9.98 -13.43 -4.28
CA GLY A 473 9.23 -12.22 -4.59
C GLY A 473 8.17 -12.39 -5.66
N LEU A 474 7.58 -11.27 -6.10
CA LEU A 474 6.61 -11.27 -7.19
C LEU A 474 7.34 -11.47 -8.53
N LYS A 475 6.92 -12.45 -9.33
CA LYS A 475 7.57 -12.78 -10.60
C LYS A 475 6.77 -12.27 -11.78
N GLN A 476 7.46 -11.72 -12.77
CA GLN A 476 6.93 -11.35 -14.08
C GLN A 476 7.58 -12.21 -15.16
N LEU A 477 6.77 -12.96 -15.88
CA LEU A 477 7.18 -13.75 -17.03
C LEU A 477 6.69 -13.07 -18.31
N PRO A 478 7.58 -12.63 -19.21
CA PRO A 478 7.17 -12.13 -20.50
C PRO A 478 6.54 -13.25 -21.32
N MET A 479 5.41 -12.96 -21.97
CA MET A 479 4.62 -13.96 -22.71
C MET A 479 4.99 -13.97 -24.20
N SER A 480 6.29 -13.81 -24.51
CA SER A 480 6.78 -13.77 -25.89
C SER A 480 6.59 -15.11 -26.61
N ILE A 481 6.40 -15.04 -27.94
CA ILE A 481 6.01 -16.12 -28.85
C ILE A 481 7.12 -17.16 -29.04
N ASP A 482 7.43 -17.93 -27.99
CA ASP A 482 8.03 -19.25 -28.17
C ASP A 482 6.98 -20.32 -27.84
N PRO A 483 6.32 -20.91 -28.86
CA PRO A 483 5.16 -21.80 -28.71
C PRO A 483 5.44 -23.12 -27.97
N ALA A 484 6.65 -23.34 -27.46
CA ALA A 484 7.07 -24.58 -26.80
C ALA A 484 7.34 -24.47 -25.28
N SER A 485 7.06 -23.32 -24.64
CA SER A 485 7.43 -23.13 -23.23
C SER A 485 6.27 -23.43 -22.25
N ASP A 486 6.13 -24.71 -21.89
CA ASP A 486 5.27 -25.16 -20.77
C ASP A 486 5.91 -24.77 -19.42
N TYR A 487 5.46 -23.64 -18.87
CA TYR A 487 5.80 -23.23 -17.51
C TYR A 487 4.87 -23.91 -16.52
N THR A 488 5.44 -24.64 -15.56
CA THR A 488 4.69 -25.19 -14.42
C THR A 488 4.98 -24.36 -13.17
N LEU A 489 3.97 -23.65 -12.65
CA LEU A 489 4.18 -22.75 -11.50
C LEU A 489 4.28 -23.47 -10.15
N ASP A 490 3.80 -24.71 -10.03
CA ASP A 490 3.64 -25.42 -8.75
C ASP A 490 4.89 -25.41 -7.86
N GLN A 491 6.05 -25.64 -8.46
CA GLN A 491 7.33 -25.75 -7.75
C GLN A 491 7.89 -24.39 -7.30
N HIS A 492 7.35 -23.29 -7.83
CA HIS A 492 7.90 -21.94 -7.68
C HIS A 492 6.95 -21.00 -6.95
N ALA A 493 5.64 -21.22 -7.08
CA ALA A 493 4.60 -20.40 -6.51
C ALA A 493 4.56 -20.58 -4.98
N LYS A 494 4.92 -19.50 -4.28
CA LYS A 494 4.72 -19.36 -2.83
C LYS A 494 3.22 -19.37 -2.51
N GLU A 495 2.46 -18.63 -3.30
CA GLU A 495 1.02 -18.46 -3.16
C GLU A 495 0.30 -19.05 -4.37
N THR A 496 -0.93 -19.50 -4.18
CA THR A 496 -1.72 -20.21 -5.19
C THR A 496 -2.58 -19.28 -6.05
N TRP A 497 -1.94 -18.27 -6.63
CA TRP A 497 -2.56 -17.34 -7.58
C TRP A 497 -1.63 -17.05 -8.76
N TYR A 498 -2.24 -16.69 -9.89
CA TYR A 498 -1.54 -16.20 -11.08
C TYR A 498 -2.35 -15.08 -11.72
N ALA A 499 -1.71 -14.22 -12.51
CA ALA A 499 -2.39 -13.18 -13.28
C ALA A 499 -1.76 -12.99 -14.66
N ILE A 500 -2.59 -12.82 -15.69
CA ILE A 500 -2.19 -12.41 -17.03
C ILE A 500 -2.55 -10.93 -17.18
N ALA A 501 -1.54 -10.09 -17.34
CA ALA A 501 -1.70 -8.64 -17.44
C ALA A 501 -1.50 -8.16 -18.89
N ASP A 502 -2.49 -7.43 -19.40
CA ASP A 502 -2.37 -6.57 -20.57
C ASP A 502 -1.74 -5.25 -20.17
N ASN A 503 -0.48 -5.05 -20.50
CA ASN A 503 0.14 -3.76 -20.19
C ASN A 503 -0.37 -2.65 -21.12
N ALA A 504 -0.86 -2.97 -22.32
CA ALA A 504 -1.38 -2.01 -23.29
C ALA A 504 -2.78 -1.52 -22.92
N ALA A 505 -3.73 -2.43 -22.67
CA ALA A 505 -5.09 -2.05 -22.24
C ALA A 505 -5.20 -1.69 -20.76
N ARG A 506 -4.16 -2.02 -19.96
CA ARG A 506 -4.18 -1.92 -18.49
C ARG A 506 -5.34 -2.72 -17.91
N GLU A 507 -5.43 -3.97 -18.35
CA GLU A 507 -6.41 -4.94 -17.89
C GLU A 507 -5.68 -6.17 -17.37
N VAL A 508 -6.27 -6.86 -16.41
CA VAL A 508 -5.69 -8.05 -15.82
C VAL A 508 -6.78 -9.07 -15.57
N ALA A 509 -6.45 -10.34 -15.76
CA ALA A 509 -7.22 -11.43 -15.19
C ALA A 509 -6.33 -12.48 -14.59
N GLY A 510 -6.93 -13.38 -13.82
CA GLY A 510 -6.20 -14.46 -13.22
C GLY A 510 -7.11 -15.37 -12.44
N GLY A 511 -6.51 -16.46 -11.96
CA GLY A 511 -7.13 -17.42 -11.09
C GLY A 511 -6.39 -17.51 -9.77
N PHE A 512 -7.11 -17.93 -8.73
CA PHE A 512 -6.52 -18.42 -7.50
C PHE A 512 -7.34 -19.58 -6.97
N ARG A 513 -6.71 -20.47 -6.21
CA ARG A 513 -7.37 -21.63 -5.60
C ARG A 513 -6.61 -22.19 -4.42
N GLU A 514 -7.22 -23.11 -3.69
CA GLU A 514 -6.48 -23.95 -2.74
C GLU A 514 -5.54 -24.91 -3.49
N ARG A 515 -4.48 -25.33 -2.80
CA ARG A 515 -3.71 -26.49 -3.23
C ARG A 515 -4.65 -27.70 -3.24
N ASP A 516 -4.50 -28.57 -4.23
CA ASP A 516 -5.34 -29.76 -4.34
C ASP A 516 -5.08 -30.79 -3.23
N ALA A 517 -5.74 -31.95 -3.27
CA ALA A 517 -5.62 -32.98 -2.23
C ALA A 517 -4.18 -33.49 -2.05
N GLU A 518 -3.36 -33.41 -3.11
CA GLU A 518 -1.95 -33.77 -3.15
C GLU A 518 -1.02 -32.59 -2.81
N GLY A 519 -1.57 -31.42 -2.47
CA GLY A 519 -0.80 -30.21 -2.17
C GLY A 519 -0.28 -29.47 -3.40
N ARG A 520 -0.79 -29.78 -4.60
CA ARG A 520 -0.32 -29.23 -5.87
C ARG A 520 -1.09 -27.98 -6.30
N PHE A 521 -0.38 -27.07 -6.94
CA PHE A 521 -0.88 -25.89 -7.65
C PHE A 521 -0.28 -25.87 -9.07
N VAL A 522 -0.73 -26.80 -9.89
CA VAL A 522 -0.26 -26.94 -11.27
C VAL A 522 -1.01 -25.93 -12.16
N VAL A 523 -0.27 -24.95 -12.64
CA VAL A 523 -0.69 -24.04 -13.72
C VAL A 523 0.33 -24.18 -14.84
N ARG A 524 -0.15 -24.61 -16.01
CA ARG A 524 0.58 -24.71 -17.28
C ARG A 524 0.20 -23.54 -18.17
N LEU A 525 1.18 -22.87 -18.75
CA LEU A 525 0.92 -21.79 -19.68
C LEU A 525 1.07 -22.28 -21.10
N TYR A 526 0.09 -21.94 -21.93
CA TYR A 526 0.09 -22.23 -23.34
C TYR A 526 -0.17 -20.93 -24.12
N ALA A 527 0.87 -20.40 -24.74
CA ALA A 527 0.77 -19.24 -25.61
C ALA A 527 0.66 -19.72 -27.06
N HIS A 528 -0.48 -19.44 -27.71
CA HIS A 528 -0.70 -19.82 -29.09
C HIS A 528 -1.08 -18.61 -29.93
N HIS A 529 -0.35 -18.40 -31.02
CA HIS A 529 -0.54 -17.28 -31.94
C HIS A 529 -1.98 -17.12 -32.46
N VAL A 530 -2.81 -18.17 -32.46
CA VAL A 530 -4.23 -18.13 -32.85
C VAL A 530 -5.19 -18.11 -31.65
N HIS A 531 -4.81 -18.64 -30.49
CA HIS A 531 -5.71 -18.81 -29.34
C HIS A 531 -5.46 -17.78 -28.22
N GLY A 532 -4.49 -16.89 -28.41
CA GLY A 532 -4.03 -15.98 -27.36
C GLY A 532 -3.30 -16.75 -26.27
N GLN A 533 -3.45 -16.28 -25.03
CA GLN A 533 -2.77 -16.84 -23.88
C GLN A 533 -3.73 -17.69 -23.07
N LEU A 534 -3.33 -18.92 -22.80
CA LEU A 534 -4.10 -19.90 -22.05
C LEU A 534 -3.33 -20.28 -20.79
N ALA A 535 -3.97 -20.14 -19.63
CA ALA A 535 -3.54 -20.77 -18.40
C ALA A 535 -4.37 -22.04 -18.22
N ILE A 536 -3.72 -23.18 -18.25
CA ILE A 536 -4.29 -24.51 -18.02
C ILE A 536 -3.99 -24.89 -16.58
N GLU A 537 -5.01 -25.02 -15.75
CA GLU A 537 -4.86 -25.53 -14.39
C GLU A 537 -5.20 -27.02 -14.34
N ASP A 538 -4.34 -27.82 -13.71
CA ASP A 538 -4.65 -29.21 -13.38
C ASP A 538 -5.10 -29.29 -11.92
N LEU A 539 -6.33 -29.76 -11.71
CA LEU A 539 -6.97 -29.89 -10.41
C LEU A 539 -7.17 -31.36 -10.07
N SER A 540 -6.71 -31.76 -8.89
CA SER A 540 -7.01 -33.09 -8.37
C SER A 540 -8.13 -32.97 -7.34
N LEU A 541 -9.29 -33.51 -7.68
CA LEU A 541 -10.48 -33.38 -6.84
C LEU A 541 -10.53 -34.52 -5.84
N GLY A 542 -10.35 -34.20 -4.56
CA GLY A 542 -10.68 -35.09 -3.44
C GLY A 542 -12.15 -34.94 -2.99
N PRO A 543 -12.56 -35.68 -1.94
CA PRO A 543 -13.91 -35.59 -1.37
C PRO A 543 -14.28 -34.18 -0.88
N ASP A 544 -13.31 -33.43 -0.38
CA ASP A 544 -13.50 -32.07 0.15
C ASP A 544 -13.68 -31.01 -0.96
N GLY A 545 -13.26 -31.37 -2.17
CA GLY A 545 -13.25 -30.51 -3.36
C GLY A 545 -12.09 -29.51 -3.40
N VAL A 546 -12.15 -28.62 -4.38
CA VAL A 546 -11.23 -27.48 -4.53
C VAL A 546 -12.05 -26.20 -4.56
N THR A 547 -11.61 -25.19 -3.81
CA THR A 547 -12.20 -23.84 -3.84
C THR A 547 -11.24 -22.84 -4.46
N GLY A 548 -11.79 -21.82 -5.12
CA GLY A 548 -10.99 -20.78 -5.76
C GLY A 548 -11.83 -19.64 -6.30
N GLY A 549 -11.23 -18.83 -7.17
CA GLY A 549 -11.92 -17.77 -7.86
C GLY A 549 -11.18 -17.21 -9.07
N TRP A 550 -11.94 -16.59 -9.95
CA TRP A 550 -11.45 -15.90 -11.14
C TRP A 550 -11.66 -14.40 -11.00
N VAL A 551 -10.66 -13.62 -11.41
CA VAL A 551 -10.65 -12.16 -11.31
C VAL A 551 -10.52 -11.57 -12.70
N ALA A 552 -11.25 -10.48 -12.95
CA ALA A 552 -11.02 -9.59 -14.07
C ALA A 552 -11.11 -8.14 -13.58
N ALA A 553 -10.08 -7.35 -13.82
CA ALA A 553 -9.99 -5.99 -13.33
C ALA A 553 -9.26 -5.07 -14.31
N ARG A 554 -9.49 -3.77 -14.18
CA ARG A 554 -8.59 -2.76 -14.75
C ARG A 554 -7.41 -2.55 -13.80
N GLY A 555 -6.23 -2.29 -14.34
CA GLY A 555 -5.00 -2.10 -13.59
C GLY A 555 -3.97 -3.18 -13.90
N GLY A 556 -3.30 -3.67 -12.86
CA GLY A 556 -2.22 -4.65 -12.98
C GLY A 556 -2.40 -5.84 -12.02
N PRO A 557 -1.38 -6.72 -11.91
CA PRO A 557 -1.44 -7.97 -11.15
C PRO A 557 -1.86 -7.81 -9.68
N ASP A 558 -1.64 -6.63 -9.08
CA ASP A 558 -2.07 -6.31 -7.72
C ASP A 558 -3.58 -6.45 -7.51
N ALA A 559 -4.41 -6.30 -8.56
CA ALA A 559 -5.85 -6.49 -8.44
C ALA A 559 -6.22 -7.97 -8.18
N VAL A 560 -5.56 -8.90 -8.90
CA VAL A 560 -5.74 -10.35 -8.70
C VAL A 560 -5.15 -10.78 -7.37
N ARG A 561 -3.93 -10.31 -7.06
CA ARG A 561 -3.29 -10.56 -5.76
C ARG A 561 -4.14 -10.05 -4.59
N ARG A 562 -4.76 -8.88 -4.71
CA ARG A 562 -5.65 -8.34 -3.68
C ARG A 562 -6.89 -9.20 -3.49
N ALA A 563 -7.53 -9.66 -4.57
CA ALA A 563 -8.67 -10.57 -4.47
C ALA A 563 -8.28 -11.91 -3.84
N TYR A 564 -7.09 -12.44 -4.18
CA TYR A 564 -6.51 -13.62 -3.53
C TYR A 564 -6.33 -13.40 -2.02
N LEU A 565 -5.71 -12.29 -1.61
CA LEU A 565 -5.50 -11.99 -0.19
C LEU A 565 -6.82 -11.76 0.56
N GLU A 566 -7.82 -11.14 -0.07
CA GLU A 566 -9.16 -10.97 0.51
C GLU A 566 -9.85 -12.31 0.77
N TRP A 567 -9.67 -13.28 -0.14
CA TRP A 567 -10.18 -14.65 -0.02
C TRP A 567 -9.39 -15.49 1.00
N ARG A 568 -8.06 -15.43 0.95
CA ARG A 568 -7.17 -16.20 1.83
C ARG A 568 -7.22 -15.72 3.28
N HIS A 569 -7.49 -14.44 3.47
CA HIS A 569 -7.62 -13.79 4.77
C HIS A 569 -8.99 -13.12 4.86
N PRO A 570 -10.07 -13.88 5.06
CA PRO A 570 -11.37 -13.28 5.33
C PRO A 570 -11.31 -12.49 6.66
N PRO A 571 -12.20 -11.50 6.86
CA PRO A 571 -12.31 -10.83 8.15
C PRO A 571 -12.46 -11.82 9.31
N VAL A 572 -11.79 -11.56 10.42
CA VAL A 572 -11.93 -12.36 11.63
C VAL A 572 -13.23 -11.97 12.31
N VAL A 573 -14.05 -12.95 12.67
CA VAL A 573 -15.31 -12.71 13.36
C VAL A 573 -15.25 -13.29 14.76
N THR A 574 -15.34 -12.42 15.76
CA THR A 574 -15.54 -12.84 17.15
C THR A 574 -17.01 -12.73 17.50
N VAL A 575 -17.55 -13.79 18.11
CA VAL A 575 -18.98 -13.92 18.33
C VAL A 575 -19.32 -13.60 19.78
N GLY A 576 -20.18 -12.60 19.98
CA GLY A 576 -20.71 -12.22 21.28
C GLY A 576 -21.94 -13.05 21.71
N PRO A 577 -22.45 -12.77 22.92
CA PRO A 577 -23.67 -13.41 23.43
C PRO A 577 -24.91 -13.03 22.61
N VAL A 578 -25.91 -13.90 22.68
CA VAL A 578 -27.25 -13.62 22.15
C VAL A 578 -28.00 -12.76 23.17
N HIS A 579 -28.60 -11.68 22.71
CA HIS A 579 -29.42 -10.80 23.54
C HIS A 579 -30.89 -10.94 23.17
N ARG A 580 -31.77 -10.85 24.18
CA ARG A 580 -33.20 -10.66 23.99
C ARG A 580 -33.53 -9.17 24.11
N ARG A 581 -34.51 -8.70 23.35
CA ARG A 581 -34.91 -7.29 23.37
C ARG A 581 -35.26 -6.80 24.78
N GLU A 582 -35.95 -7.63 25.56
CA GLU A 582 -36.35 -7.37 26.94
C GLU A 582 -35.17 -7.13 27.90
N GLN A 583 -33.97 -7.58 27.54
CA GLN A 583 -32.75 -7.44 28.32
C GLN A 583 -31.92 -6.22 27.89
N ALA A 584 -32.28 -5.55 26.80
CA ALA A 584 -31.54 -4.42 26.30
C ALA A 584 -31.75 -3.22 27.25
N PRO A 585 -30.68 -2.58 27.75
CA PRO A 585 -30.82 -1.37 28.53
C PRO A 585 -31.48 -0.29 27.68
N ALA A 586 -32.34 0.53 28.30
CA ALA A 586 -32.89 1.71 27.64
C ALA A 586 -31.73 2.61 27.16
N PRO A 587 -31.82 3.22 25.97
CA PRO A 587 -30.78 4.12 25.48
C PRO A 587 -30.49 5.23 26.50
N SER A 588 -29.25 5.28 26.98
CA SER A 588 -28.79 6.41 27.80
C SER A 588 -28.54 7.61 26.87
N PRO A 589 -29.17 8.77 27.08
CA PRO A 589 -28.93 9.95 26.25
C PRO A 589 -27.45 10.38 26.38
N PRO A 590 -26.65 10.41 25.30
CA PRO A 590 -25.24 10.79 25.38
C PRO A 590 -25.11 12.27 25.81
N VAL A 591 -24.14 12.59 26.65
CA VAL A 591 -23.88 13.97 27.06
C VAL A 591 -22.87 14.58 26.08
N LEU A 592 -23.30 15.57 25.29
CA LEU A 592 -22.43 16.30 24.36
C LEU A 592 -21.26 16.95 25.13
N GLY A 593 -20.04 16.72 24.66
CA GLY A 593 -18.82 17.19 25.33
C GLY A 593 -18.28 16.27 26.43
N ARG A 594 -19.00 15.20 26.79
CA ARG A 594 -18.56 14.17 27.74
C ARG A 594 -18.45 12.79 27.10
N ASP A 595 -19.46 12.41 26.32
CA ASP A 595 -19.49 11.14 25.60
C ASP A 595 -18.98 11.33 24.16
N PHE A 596 -18.34 10.29 23.59
CA PHE A 596 -17.88 10.28 22.20
C PHE A 596 -19.01 10.69 21.23
N LEU A 597 -18.66 11.34 20.13
CA LEU A 597 -19.61 11.76 19.11
C LEU A 597 -20.29 10.53 18.49
N ARG A 598 -21.56 10.32 18.82
CA ARG A 598 -22.42 9.27 18.28
C ARG A 598 -23.32 9.91 17.23
N MET A 599 -22.96 9.68 15.97
CA MET A 599 -23.66 10.24 14.82
C MET A 599 -24.68 9.22 14.32
N HIS A 600 -25.98 9.53 14.41
CA HIS A 600 -27.03 8.65 13.90
C HIS A 600 -27.46 9.08 12.50
N GLY A 601 -26.70 8.61 11.49
CA GLY A 601 -27.06 8.68 10.06
C GLY A 601 -27.11 10.06 9.40
N THR A 602 -27.03 10.06 8.07
CA THR A 602 -27.39 11.20 7.21
C THR A 602 -28.92 11.32 7.13
N PHE A 603 -29.44 12.56 7.09
CA PHE A 603 -30.88 12.92 7.15
C PHE A 603 -31.87 12.18 6.22
N ARG A 604 -31.42 11.33 5.29
CA ARG A 604 -32.29 10.54 4.40
C ARG A 604 -33.20 9.55 5.13
N ARG A 605 -32.82 9.08 6.34
CA ARG A 605 -33.62 8.10 7.10
C ARG A 605 -34.82 8.68 7.84
N PHE A 606 -34.79 9.97 8.18
CA PHE A 606 -35.80 10.59 9.05
C PHE A 606 -36.83 11.43 8.30
N ALA A 607 -36.74 11.57 6.98
CA ALA A 607 -37.78 12.21 6.17
C ALA A 607 -38.81 11.16 5.72
N PRO A 608 -40.03 11.11 6.30
CA PRO A 608 -41.11 10.34 5.68
C PRO A 608 -41.33 10.87 4.26
N LYS A 609 -41.52 9.98 3.28
CA LYS A 609 -41.92 10.40 1.92
C LYS A 609 -43.28 11.10 1.86
N ASN A 610 -44.04 11.11 2.96
CA ASN A 610 -45.42 11.62 3.06
C ASN A 610 -45.61 12.52 4.31
N VAL A 611 -44.85 13.60 4.47
CA VAL A 611 -45.11 14.55 5.57
C VAL A 611 -46.26 15.48 5.17
N GLY A 612 -47.49 15.05 5.47
CA GLY A 612 -48.70 15.89 5.49
C GLY A 612 -48.91 16.61 6.83
N ALA A 613 -48.04 16.39 7.82
CA ALA A 613 -47.92 17.24 9.00
C ALA A 613 -46.98 18.42 8.67
N GLY A 614 -47.29 19.64 9.12
CA GLY A 614 -46.49 20.82 8.79
C GLY A 614 -44.98 20.62 9.02
N PHE A 615 -44.17 21.15 8.10
CA PHE A 615 -42.71 21.03 8.09
C PHE A 615 -42.02 21.52 9.38
N ASP A 616 -42.68 22.38 10.17
CA ASP A 616 -42.15 22.99 11.39
C ASP A 616 -41.88 21.96 12.53
N GLY A 617 -42.61 20.84 12.57
CA GLY A 617 -42.40 19.81 13.60
C GLY A 617 -41.31 18.78 13.25
N TRP A 618 -40.86 18.77 11.99
CA TRP A 618 -40.04 17.68 11.47
C TRP A 618 -38.58 17.76 11.93
N GLY A 619 -37.98 18.96 11.92
CA GLY A 619 -36.62 19.16 12.41
C GLY A 619 -36.49 18.80 13.89
N ALA A 620 -37.51 19.15 14.68
CA ALA A 620 -37.59 18.79 16.09
C ALA A 620 -37.68 17.27 16.28
N ALA A 621 -38.58 16.61 15.54
CA ALA A 621 -38.71 15.15 15.56
C ALA A 621 -37.43 14.42 15.10
N ALA A 622 -36.67 14.98 14.16
CA ALA A 622 -35.41 14.39 13.70
C ALA A 622 -34.32 14.47 14.77
N VAL A 623 -34.15 15.62 15.43
CA VAL A 623 -33.20 15.77 16.54
C VAL A 623 -33.65 14.93 17.75
N ALA A 624 -34.94 14.93 18.07
CA ALA A 624 -35.52 14.07 19.10
C ALA A 624 -35.27 12.59 18.79
N GLY A 625 -35.46 12.15 17.55
CA GLY A 625 -35.16 10.78 17.12
C GLY A 625 -33.67 10.44 17.25
N VAL A 626 -32.77 11.34 16.85
CA VAL A 626 -31.31 11.16 17.08
C VAL A 626 -31.00 11.04 18.57
N ARG A 627 -31.66 11.84 19.40
CA ARG A 627 -31.49 11.82 20.86
C ARG A 627 -32.04 10.52 21.49
N GLU A 628 -33.23 10.09 21.08
CA GLU A 628 -33.87 8.84 21.50
C GLU A 628 -33.04 7.62 21.11
N LEU A 629 -32.39 7.66 19.95
CA LEU A 629 -31.47 6.63 19.48
C LEU A 629 -30.07 6.73 20.12
N GLY A 630 -29.87 7.65 21.07
CA GLY A 630 -28.61 7.77 21.81
C GLY A 630 -27.47 8.42 21.00
N GLY A 631 -27.80 9.26 20.01
CA GLY A 631 -26.88 10.11 19.26
C GLY A 631 -26.78 11.53 19.82
N ASN A 632 -25.64 12.18 19.56
CA ASN A 632 -25.39 13.59 19.89
C ASN A 632 -24.88 14.40 18.70
N VAL A 633 -24.94 13.85 17.48
CA VAL A 633 -24.67 14.59 16.23
C VAL A 633 -25.68 14.20 15.15
N VAL A 634 -26.22 15.18 14.43
CA VAL A 634 -27.07 15.00 13.25
C VAL A 634 -26.40 15.61 12.01
N SER A 635 -26.27 14.84 10.92
CA SER A 635 -25.58 15.29 9.68
C SER A 635 -26.55 15.59 8.54
N VAL A 636 -26.79 16.88 8.30
CA VAL A 636 -27.73 17.43 7.31
C VAL A 636 -27.16 17.35 5.90
N GLY A 637 -27.92 16.72 4.99
CA GLY A 637 -27.61 16.70 3.56
C GLY A 637 -28.06 17.97 2.83
N ASP A 638 -27.46 18.21 1.66
CA ASP A 638 -27.50 19.45 0.86
C ASP A 638 -28.91 19.88 0.37
N HIS A 639 -29.95 19.07 0.59
CA HIS A 639 -31.30 19.32 0.05
C HIS A 639 -32.27 19.96 1.03
N LEU A 640 -31.87 20.15 2.29
CA LEU A 640 -32.75 20.73 3.31
C LEU A 640 -32.95 22.22 3.09
N ASP A 641 -34.21 22.67 3.22
CA ASP A 641 -34.56 24.09 3.12
C ASP A 641 -33.86 24.88 4.25
N PRO A 642 -33.06 25.93 3.93
CA PRO A 642 -32.38 26.75 4.93
C PRO A 642 -33.32 27.38 5.97
N SER A 643 -34.60 27.60 5.63
CA SER A 643 -35.60 28.09 6.58
C SER A 643 -35.85 27.13 7.75
N LEU A 644 -35.48 25.85 7.62
CA LEU A 644 -35.63 24.84 8.66
C LEU A 644 -34.44 24.79 9.62
N TRP A 645 -33.34 25.48 9.30
CA TRP A 645 -32.13 25.45 10.10
C TRP A 645 -32.33 26.03 11.50
N PRO A 646 -33.04 27.17 11.71
CA PRO A 646 -33.25 27.71 13.05
C PRO A 646 -33.96 26.73 13.98
N ALA A 647 -35.09 26.14 13.56
CA ALA A 647 -35.82 25.16 14.36
C ALA A 647 -35.00 23.89 14.62
N LEU A 648 -34.22 23.46 13.62
CA LEU A 648 -33.31 22.34 13.77
C LEU A 648 -32.18 22.63 14.78
N PHE A 649 -31.52 23.79 14.66
CA PHE A 649 -30.44 24.20 15.55
C PHE A 649 -30.95 24.47 16.96
N GLU A 650 -32.14 25.06 17.11
CA GLU A 650 -32.78 25.32 18.39
C GLU A 650 -33.12 24.01 19.10
N GLU A 651 -33.73 23.06 18.40
CA GLU A 651 -33.98 21.74 18.97
C GLU A 651 -32.66 21.00 19.27
N ALA A 652 -31.69 21.08 18.38
CA ALA A 652 -30.38 20.44 18.57
C ALA A 652 -29.66 21.02 19.78
N ALA A 653 -29.69 22.33 19.97
CA ALA A 653 -29.19 22.98 21.19
C ALA A 653 -29.98 22.52 22.43
N ARG A 654 -31.32 22.49 22.36
CA ARG A 654 -32.19 22.05 23.47
C ARG A 654 -31.91 20.61 23.89
N LEU A 655 -31.63 19.73 22.94
CA LEU A 655 -31.39 18.30 23.16
C LEU A 655 -29.91 17.93 23.29
N GLY A 656 -28.99 18.90 23.24
CA GLY A 656 -27.54 18.62 23.31
C GLY A 656 -27.07 17.73 22.15
N VAL A 657 -27.47 18.08 20.93
CA VAL A 657 -27.11 17.41 19.68
C VAL A 657 -26.38 18.45 18.81
N ALA A 658 -25.22 18.10 18.25
CA ALA A 658 -24.53 18.95 17.28
C ALA A 658 -25.12 18.74 15.87
N VAL A 659 -25.09 19.78 15.03
CA VAL A 659 -25.59 19.72 13.66
C VAL A 659 -24.41 19.91 12.69
N CYS A 660 -24.21 18.96 11.77
CA CYS A 660 -23.17 19.03 10.74
C CYS A 660 -23.79 19.31 9.37
N LEU A 661 -23.40 20.43 8.73
CA LEU A 661 -23.89 20.86 7.41
C LEU A 661 -22.91 20.48 6.29
N LYS A 662 -23.24 19.52 5.42
CA LYS A 662 -22.33 19.09 4.33
C LYS A 662 -22.13 20.12 3.20
N GLY A 663 -23.12 20.99 2.95
CA GLY A 663 -23.10 21.92 1.80
C GLY A 663 -22.13 23.11 1.91
N HIS A 664 -21.81 23.59 3.12
CA HIS A 664 -20.94 24.76 3.29
C HIS A 664 -19.49 24.51 2.83
N HIS A 665 -19.00 23.27 2.96
CA HIS A 665 -17.63 22.92 2.56
C HIS A 665 -17.45 22.96 1.03
N ARG A 666 -18.42 22.46 0.26
CA ARG A 666 -18.35 22.47 -1.21
C ARG A 666 -18.29 23.86 -1.81
N ARG A 667 -18.91 24.85 -1.16
CA ARG A 667 -18.91 26.24 -1.64
C ARG A 667 -17.55 26.91 -1.45
N LEU A 668 -16.94 26.74 -0.28
CA LEU A 668 -15.58 27.21 -0.01
C LEU A 668 -14.59 26.49 -0.94
N GLU A 669 -14.76 25.18 -1.12
CA GLU A 669 -13.98 24.39 -2.07
C GLU A 669 -14.10 24.98 -3.49
N ARG A 670 -15.32 25.25 -3.99
CA ARG A 670 -15.55 25.84 -5.31
C ARG A 670 -14.93 27.22 -5.49
N GLN A 671 -15.00 28.10 -4.48
CA GLN A 671 -14.40 29.44 -4.57
C GLN A 671 -12.87 29.38 -4.48
N SER A 672 -12.34 28.55 -3.59
CA SER A 672 -10.89 28.29 -3.49
C SER A 672 -10.34 27.60 -4.75
N SER A 673 -11.21 26.90 -5.49
CA SER A 673 -10.88 26.23 -6.74
C SER A 673 -11.19 27.08 -7.97
N LEU A 674 -11.32 28.41 -7.86
CA LEU A 674 -11.40 29.27 -9.04
C LEU A 674 -10.17 29.06 -9.90
N ARG A 675 -10.35 28.34 -11.01
CA ARG A 675 -9.25 27.92 -11.88
C ARG A 675 -8.51 29.15 -12.38
N ASN A 676 -7.19 29.13 -12.21
CA ASN A 676 -6.27 30.16 -12.67
C ASN A 676 -6.42 31.53 -11.98
N VAL A 677 -6.95 31.55 -10.75
CA VAL A 677 -6.98 32.75 -9.90
C VAL A 677 -6.31 32.45 -8.55
N PRO A 678 -5.07 32.92 -8.32
CA PRO A 678 -4.46 32.84 -7.00
C PRO A 678 -5.33 33.52 -5.95
N THR A 679 -5.73 32.78 -4.91
CA THR A 679 -6.73 33.23 -3.92
C THR A 679 -6.26 32.87 -2.52
N ASP A 680 -6.30 33.83 -1.60
CA ASP A 680 -6.12 33.59 -0.17
C ASP A 680 -7.48 33.32 0.49
N LEU A 681 -7.53 32.36 1.41
CA LEU A 681 -8.72 32.09 2.22
C LEU A 681 -8.57 32.73 3.60
N VAL A 682 -9.47 33.66 3.92
CA VAL A 682 -9.46 34.39 5.18
C VAL A 682 -10.75 34.09 5.94
N PHE A 683 -10.63 33.59 7.17
CA PHE A 683 -11.78 33.41 8.06
C PHE A 683 -12.22 34.76 8.65
N ALA A 684 -13.53 34.98 8.74
CA ALA A 684 -14.09 36.27 9.15
C ALA A 684 -13.63 36.76 10.54
N SER A 685 -13.37 35.85 11.48
CA SER A 685 -12.80 36.14 12.81
C SER A 685 -11.39 36.75 12.75
N HIS A 686 -10.69 36.54 11.64
CA HIS A 686 -9.33 37.02 11.39
C HIS A 686 -9.29 38.11 10.31
N LEU A 687 -10.44 38.74 9.99
CA LEU A 687 -10.51 39.93 9.13
C LEU A 687 -9.91 41.19 9.81
N GLU A 688 -8.97 41.00 10.72
CA GLU A 688 -8.06 42.00 11.28
C GLU A 688 -6.81 42.19 10.40
N MET A 689 -6.72 41.43 9.31
CA MET A 689 -5.66 41.49 8.30
C MET A 689 -5.68 42.77 7.45
N ASP A 690 -4.53 43.08 6.84
CA ASP A 690 -4.26 44.19 5.92
C ASP A 690 -5.00 44.05 4.57
N LEU A 691 -6.31 44.33 4.55
CA LEU A 691 -7.13 44.39 3.32
C LEU A 691 -6.49 45.19 2.17
N PRO A 692 -5.78 46.32 2.40
CA PRO A 692 -5.02 47.03 1.36
C PRO A 692 -4.09 46.20 0.48
N ARG A 693 -3.60 45.04 0.95
CA ARG A 693 -2.80 44.12 0.12
C ARG A 693 -3.59 43.46 -1.01
N TYR A 694 -4.90 43.35 -0.85
CA TYR A 694 -5.79 42.73 -1.82
C TYR A 694 -6.40 43.77 -2.76
N ARG A 695 -6.70 43.35 -3.99
CA ARG A 695 -7.47 44.17 -4.96
C ARG A 695 -8.96 43.84 -4.93
N LEU A 696 -9.27 42.59 -4.61
CA LEU A 696 -10.61 42.03 -4.64
C LEU A 696 -10.85 41.17 -3.41
N LEU A 697 -12.00 41.35 -2.77
CA LEU A 697 -12.53 40.51 -1.71
C LEU A 697 -13.81 39.83 -2.22
N VAL A 698 -13.93 38.52 -2.03
CA VAL A 698 -15.19 37.80 -2.26
C VAL A 698 -15.76 37.42 -0.91
N VAL A 699 -16.96 37.91 -0.63
CA VAL A 699 -17.74 37.57 0.57
C VAL A 699 -18.78 36.52 0.15
N PRO A 700 -18.53 35.22 0.40
CA PRO A 700 -19.48 34.16 0.06
C PRO A 700 -20.83 34.35 0.75
N SER A 701 -21.85 33.71 0.17
CA SER A 701 -23.20 33.68 0.75
C SER A 701 -23.20 33.16 2.19
N GLY A 702 -23.53 34.01 3.15
CA GLY A 702 -23.68 33.63 4.55
C GLY A 702 -23.86 34.87 5.45
N ARG A 703 -24.59 34.71 6.56
CA ARG A 703 -24.94 35.83 7.46
C ARG A 703 -23.90 36.12 8.55
N VAL A 704 -22.71 35.52 8.46
CA VAL A 704 -21.73 35.51 9.55
C VAL A 704 -20.66 36.57 9.34
N ILE A 705 -21.07 37.85 9.33
CA ILE A 705 -20.12 38.98 9.29
C ILE A 705 -20.50 40.04 10.32
N SER A 706 -19.52 40.47 11.10
CA SER A 706 -19.75 41.48 12.15
C SER A 706 -19.87 42.88 11.55
N ASP A 707 -20.60 43.78 12.22
CA ASP A 707 -20.67 45.19 11.82
C ASP A 707 -19.29 45.86 11.74
N ALA A 708 -18.34 45.45 12.59
CA ALA A 708 -16.97 45.94 12.55
C ALA A 708 -16.27 45.53 11.25
N SER A 709 -16.40 44.27 10.84
CA SER A 709 -15.89 43.76 9.56
C SER A 709 -16.55 44.48 8.38
N VAL A 710 -17.86 44.72 8.43
CA VAL A 710 -18.60 45.46 7.39
C VAL A 710 -18.08 46.89 7.24
N ARG A 711 -17.82 47.59 8.36
CA ARG A 711 -17.21 48.92 8.33
C ARG A 711 -15.82 48.90 7.68
N ARG A 712 -14.95 47.97 8.09
CA ARG A 712 -13.60 47.81 7.51
C ARG A 712 -13.66 47.55 6.00
N ILE A 713 -14.52 46.64 5.55
CA ILE A 713 -14.73 46.37 4.12
C ILE A 713 -15.22 47.62 3.39
N THR A 714 -16.18 48.34 3.98
CA THR A 714 -16.72 49.58 3.42
C THR A 714 -15.65 50.64 3.24
N ASP A 715 -14.80 50.85 4.25
CA ASP A 715 -13.74 51.85 4.22
C ASP A 715 -12.65 51.47 3.21
N TRP A 716 -12.26 50.20 3.16
CA TRP A 716 -11.30 49.68 2.17
C TRP A 716 -11.82 49.81 0.73
N VAL A 717 -13.08 49.45 0.47
CA VAL A 717 -13.71 49.63 -0.85
C VAL A 717 -13.74 51.11 -1.23
N ARG A 718 -14.11 52.00 -0.31
CA ARG A 718 -14.06 53.45 -0.55
C ARG A 718 -12.66 53.97 -0.86
N GLY A 719 -11.63 53.34 -0.30
CA GLY A 719 -10.22 53.61 -0.56
C GLY A 719 -9.73 53.14 -1.94
N GLY A 720 -10.47 52.30 -2.67
CA GLY A 720 -10.09 51.78 -3.97
C GLY A 720 -10.19 50.26 -4.12
N GLY A 721 -10.48 49.53 -3.05
CA GLY A 721 -10.69 48.08 -3.10
C GLY A 721 -11.97 47.69 -3.85
N SER A 722 -12.03 46.44 -4.33
CA SER A 722 -13.26 45.88 -4.91
C SER A 722 -13.83 44.75 -4.06
N VAL A 723 -15.15 44.66 -3.94
CA VAL A 723 -15.81 43.55 -3.23
C VAL A 723 -16.90 42.91 -4.08
N ILE A 724 -17.00 41.58 -4.04
CA ILE A 724 -18.15 40.81 -4.51
C ILE A 724 -18.86 40.24 -3.28
N VAL A 725 -20.15 40.53 -3.12
CA VAL A 725 -20.98 40.02 -2.03
C VAL A 725 -22.05 39.11 -2.61
N GLU A 726 -22.08 37.86 -2.16
CA GLU A 726 -22.97 36.83 -2.70
C GLU A 726 -24.16 36.53 -1.77
N GLY A 727 -25.30 36.19 -2.37
CA GLY A 727 -26.45 35.56 -1.73
C GLY A 727 -26.84 36.17 -0.38
N GLU A 728 -26.86 35.35 0.66
CA GLU A 728 -27.29 35.75 2.00
C GLU A 728 -26.38 36.77 2.67
N ALA A 729 -25.14 36.96 2.23
CA ALA A 729 -24.30 38.01 2.78
C ALA A 729 -24.90 39.41 2.49
N LEU A 730 -25.69 39.55 1.43
CA LEU A 730 -26.43 40.76 1.12
C LEU A 730 -27.52 41.07 2.16
N LEU A 731 -28.03 40.09 2.89
CA LEU A 731 -28.99 40.32 3.98
C LEU A 731 -28.37 41.09 5.16
N THR A 732 -27.04 41.21 5.20
CA THR A 732 -26.36 42.11 6.13
C THR A 732 -26.57 43.56 5.68
N PRO A 733 -27.29 44.41 6.42
CA PRO A 733 -27.73 45.72 5.92
C PRO A 733 -26.58 46.62 5.45
N GLY A 734 -25.43 46.57 6.13
CA GLY A 734 -24.27 47.37 5.73
C GLY A 734 -23.62 46.91 4.41
N LEU A 735 -23.64 45.61 4.09
CA LEU A 735 -23.15 45.09 2.81
C LEU A 735 -24.13 45.37 1.67
N ALA A 736 -25.43 45.18 1.86
CA ALA A 736 -26.44 45.60 0.87
C ALA A 736 -26.33 47.11 0.58
N LYS A 737 -26.21 47.93 1.62
CA LYS A 737 -25.99 49.38 1.49
C LYS A 737 -24.70 49.71 0.76
N LEU A 738 -23.60 48.99 1.00
CA LEU A 738 -22.33 49.14 0.27
C LEU A 738 -22.53 48.82 -1.21
N CYS A 739 -23.17 47.69 -1.53
CA CYS A 739 -23.47 47.27 -2.89
C CYS A 739 -24.56 48.10 -3.58
N GLY A 740 -25.28 48.98 -2.87
CA GLY A 740 -26.30 49.86 -3.45
C GLY A 740 -27.60 49.15 -3.81
N VAL A 741 -27.89 48.05 -3.13
CA VAL A 741 -29.08 47.22 -3.33
C VAL A 741 -29.95 47.19 -2.08
N GLU A 742 -31.22 46.89 -2.29
CA GLU A 742 -32.15 46.51 -1.24
C GLU A 742 -32.53 45.05 -1.46
N VAL A 743 -32.50 44.25 -0.39
CA VAL A 743 -32.83 42.83 -0.43
C VAL A 743 -34.10 42.59 0.37
N GLU A 744 -34.98 41.75 -0.18
CA GLU A 744 -36.16 41.27 0.53
C GLU A 744 -35.77 40.02 1.33
N ASP A 745 -36.42 39.79 2.47
CA ASP A 745 -36.17 38.61 3.28
C ASP A 745 -36.61 37.32 2.55
N GLY A 746 -35.77 36.29 2.64
CA GLY A 746 -36.00 34.98 2.04
C GLY A 746 -35.23 34.76 0.72
N ALA A 747 -35.04 33.50 0.35
CA ALA A 747 -34.43 33.13 -0.93
C ALA A 747 -35.48 32.43 -1.81
N VAL A 748 -35.54 32.80 -3.08
CA VAL A 748 -36.47 32.18 -4.05
C VAL A 748 -35.69 31.16 -4.88
N ARG A 749 -36.07 29.88 -4.79
CA ARG A 749 -35.58 28.83 -5.69
C ARG A 749 -36.32 28.94 -7.03
N ARG A 750 -35.60 29.27 -8.09
CA ARG A 750 -36.08 29.16 -9.47
C ARG A 750 -34.90 28.88 -10.40
N SER A 751 -35.15 28.28 -11.56
CA SER A 751 -34.15 28.29 -12.63
C SER A 751 -33.97 29.74 -13.07
N VAL A 752 -32.75 30.26 -12.98
CA VAL A 752 -32.43 31.62 -13.41
C VAL A 752 -31.48 31.58 -14.59
N VAL A 753 -31.74 32.44 -15.57
CA VAL A 753 -30.83 32.69 -16.69
C VAL A 753 -30.29 34.10 -16.52
N ILE A 754 -29.06 34.22 -16.02
CA ILE A 754 -28.39 35.51 -15.92
C ILE A 754 -27.90 35.88 -17.30
N LYS A 755 -28.51 36.92 -17.87
CA LYS A 755 -28.00 37.60 -19.07
C LYS A 755 -27.16 38.78 -18.60
N GLY A 756 -25.84 38.62 -18.71
CA GLY A 756 -24.87 39.64 -18.36
C GLY A 756 -24.90 40.83 -19.32
N SER A 757 -24.63 42.01 -18.78
CA SER A 757 -24.60 43.27 -19.52
C SER A 757 -23.44 44.15 -19.04
N GLY A 758 -23.05 45.12 -19.89
CA GLY A 758 -21.97 46.05 -19.58
C GLY A 758 -20.56 45.44 -19.70
N ASP A 759 -19.60 46.10 -19.05
CA ASP A 759 -18.16 45.84 -19.12
C ASP A 759 -17.71 44.63 -18.30
N LEU A 760 -18.41 44.29 -17.22
CA LEU A 760 -18.01 43.20 -16.33
C LEU A 760 -18.59 41.83 -16.71
N LEU A 761 -19.80 41.81 -17.29
CA LEU A 761 -20.53 40.58 -17.63
C LEU A 761 -21.06 40.58 -19.08
N GLY A 762 -20.64 41.52 -19.92
CA GLY A 762 -21.10 41.60 -21.32
C GLY A 762 -20.85 40.28 -22.08
N GLY A 763 -21.90 39.73 -22.69
CA GLY A 763 -21.84 38.48 -23.45
C GLY A 763 -21.85 37.20 -22.59
N VAL A 764 -21.80 37.32 -21.25
CA VAL A 764 -21.91 36.17 -20.35
C VAL A 764 -23.39 35.81 -20.20
N THR A 765 -23.76 34.59 -20.60
CA THR A 765 -25.10 34.04 -20.31
C THR A 765 -24.92 32.75 -19.53
N VAL A 766 -25.40 32.73 -18.29
CA VAL A 766 -25.29 31.55 -17.41
C VAL A 766 -26.70 31.13 -17.01
N SER A 767 -27.04 29.89 -17.33
CA SER A 767 -28.26 29.23 -16.85
C SER A 767 -27.92 28.37 -15.65
N THR A 768 -28.61 28.57 -14.53
CA THR A 768 -28.39 27.79 -13.32
C THR A 768 -29.67 27.61 -12.52
N SER A 769 -29.79 26.45 -11.86
CA SER A 769 -30.92 26.14 -10.98
C SER A 769 -30.51 26.32 -9.51
N VAL A 770 -30.31 27.58 -9.10
CA VAL A 770 -29.92 27.94 -7.73
C VAL A 770 -30.91 28.93 -7.13
N ALA A 771 -31.01 28.97 -5.80
CA ALA A 771 -31.79 30.00 -5.14
C ALA A 771 -31.08 31.35 -5.22
N ALA A 772 -31.87 32.41 -5.30
CA ALA A 772 -31.41 33.78 -5.30
C ALA A 772 -32.16 34.58 -4.22
N VAL A 773 -31.45 35.50 -3.55
CA VAL A 773 -32.06 36.51 -2.68
C VAL A 773 -32.70 37.57 -3.58
N PRO A 774 -34.02 37.84 -3.46
CA PRO A 774 -34.65 38.90 -4.25
C PRO A 774 -33.98 40.23 -3.92
N MET A 775 -33.44 40.89 -4.94
CA MET A 775 -32.80 42.18 -4.77
C MET A 775 -33.30 43.22 -5.76
N ARG A 776 -33.36 44.47 -5.31
CA ARG A 776 -33.67 45.65 -6.11
C ARG A 776 -32.45 46.56 -6.15
N ALA A 777 -32.02 46.93 -7.34
CA ALA A 777 -30.96 47.92 -7.50
C ALA A 777 -31.51 49.31 -7.15
N ARG A 778 -30.90 50.00 -6.17
CA ARG A 778 -31.30 51.36 -5.77
C ARG A 778 -30.36 52.40 -6.36
N THR A 779 -29.08 52.27 -6.03
CA THR A 779 -28.01 53.15 -6.52
C THR A 779 -26.97 52.37 -7.34
N ALA A 780 -27.12 51.05 -7.41
CA ALA A 780 -26.29 50.19 -8.22
C ALA A 780 -26.79 50.12 -9.67
N ARG A 781 -25.86 49.93 -10.59
CA ARG A 781 -26.14 49.58 -11.99
C ARG A 781 -26.34 48.07 -12.10
N VAL A 782 -27.39 47.63 -12.79
CA VAL A 782 -27.62 46.21 -13.06
C VAL A 782 -26.66 45.75 -14.16
N ILE A 783 -25.89 44.69 -13.89
CA ILE A 783 -24.92 44.07 -14.82
C ILE A 783 -25.29 42.61 -15.16
N GLY A 784 -26.35 42.07 -14.54
CA GLY A 784 -26.90 40.78 -14.87
C GLY A 784 -28.32 40.67 -14.36
N ALA A 785 -29.24 40.20 -15.22
CA ALA A 785 -30.65 40.07 -14.88
C ALA A 785 -31.27 38.81 -15.50
N ASP A 786 -32.36 38.35 -14.89
CA ASP A 786 -33.23 37.30 -15.41
C ASP A 786 -34.66 37.85 -15.54
N GLY A 787 -35.16 37.94 -16.77
CA GLY A 787 -36.48 38.53 -17.05
C GLY A 787 -36.65 39.95 -16.50
N GLY A 788 -35.58 40.74 -16.42
CA GLY A 788 -35.58 42.08 -15.83
C GLY A 788 -35.39 42.13 -14.31
N THR A 789 -35.40 40.98 -13.62
CA THR A 789 -35.05 40.91 -12.19
C THR A 789 -33.53 41.03 -12.02
N PRO A 790 -33.01 41.99 -11.24
CA PRO A 790 -31.57 42.10 -10.98
C PRO A 790 -31.03 40.86 -10.26
N LEU A 791 -29.99 40.24 -10.82
CA LEU A 791 -29.27 39.11 -10.22
C LEU A 791 -27.77 39.39 -10.02
N ALA A 792 -27.23 40.36 -10.73
CA ALA A 792 -25.92 40.93 -10.49
C ALA A 792 -25.97 42.46 -10.65
N THR A 793 -25.42 43.20 -9.69
CA THR A 793 -25.30 44.67 -9.76
C THR A 793 -23.89 45.11 -9.43
N VAL A 794 -23.49 46.27 -9.93
CA VAL A 794 -22.24 46.94 -9.54
C VAL A 794 -22.53 48.37 -9.11
N ARG A 795 -21.83 48.82 -8.06
CA ARG A 795 -21.85 50.20 -7.60
C ARG A 795 -20.43 50.71 -7.45
N GLU A 796 -20.19 51.93 -7.93
CA GLU A 796 -19.01 52.71 -7.58
C GLU A 796 -19.20 53.25 -6.15
N ALA A 797 -18.31 52.86 -5.24
CA ALA A 797 -18.37 53.22 -3.83
C ALA A 797 -17.03 53.86 -3.43
N GLY A 798 -16.96 55.19 -3.45
CA GLY A 798 -15.71 55.92 -3.30
C GLY A 798 -14.82 55.74 -4.53
N LYS A 799 -13.57 55.30 -4.34
CA LYS A 799 -12.63 54.99 -5.43
C LYS A 799 -12.71 53.54 -5.91
N GLY A 800 -13.46 52.69 -5.21
CA GLY A 800 -13.57 51.26 -5.50
C GLY A 800 -14.97 50.83 -5.92
N ARG A 801 -15.17 49.52 -6.04
CA ARG A 801 -16.39 48.92 -6.60
C ARG A 801 -16.99 47.87 -5.66
N ALA A 802 -18.31 47.85 -5.57
CA ALA A 802 -19.04 46.83 -4.85
C ALA A 802 -20.03 46.13 -5.79
N VAL A 803 -19.87 44.81 -5.93
CA VAL A 803 -20.76 43.94 -6.71
C VAL A 803 -21.65 43.15 -5.76
N ALA A 804 -22.96 43.13 -6.05
CA ALA A 804 -23.90 42.22 -5.42
C ALA A 804 -24.25 41.11 -6.40
N LEU A 805 -24.18 39.85 -5.95
CA LEU A 805 -24.68 38.68 -6.65
C LEU A 805 -25.80 38.07 -5.83
N ALA A 806 -27.02 38.06 -6.36
CA ALA A 806 -28.17 37.54 -5.64
C ALA A 806 -28.10 36.02 -5.38
N LEU A 807 -27.27 35.28 -6.12
CA LEU A 807 -27.24 33.82 -6.08
C LEU A 807 -26.62 33.29 -4.77
N LEU A 808 -27.24 32.27 -4.18
CA LEU A 808 -26.69 31.56 -3.01
C LEU A 808 -25.44 30.74 -3.36
N GLU A 809 -25.32 30.35 -4.61
CA GLU A 809 -24.22 29.58 -5.16
C GLU A 809 -23.86 30.11 -6.54
N VAL A 810 -22.65 30.65 -6.66
CA VAL A 810 -22.15 31.26 -7.89
C VAL A 810 -21.23 30.27 -8.60
N GLY A 811 -21.58 29.92 -9.84
CA GLY A 811 -20.73 29.08 -10.70
C GLY A 811 -19.48 29.84 -11.19
N HIS A 812 -18.43 29.10 -11.56
CA HIS A 812 -17.18 29.68 -12.08
C HIS A 812 -17.39 30.57 -13.31
N ASP A 813 -18.34 30.22 -14.16
CA ASP A 813 -18.65 30.96 -15.40
C ASP A 813 -19.13 32.40 -15.14
N LEU A 814 -19.75 32.64 -13.98
CA LEU A 814 -20.16 33.98 -13.57
C LEU A 814 -19.09 34.69 -12.74
N LEU A 815 -18.43 33.96 -11.84
CA LEU A 815 -17.47 34.55 -10.92
C LEU A 815 -16.15 34.92 -11.61
N ARG A 816 -15.68 34.14 -12.57
CA ARG A 816 -14.39 34.36 -13.26
C ARG A 816 -14.35 35.69 -14.04
N PRO A 817 -15.36 36.05 -14.86
CA PRO A 817 -15.38 37.37 -15.52
C PRO A 817 -15.40 38.54 -14.53
N LEU A 818 -16.12 38.42 -13.41
CA LEU A 818 -16.18 39.45 -12.37
C LEU A 818 -14.83 39.61 -11.68
N VAL A 819 -14.20 38.49 -11.31
CA VAL A 819 -12.86 38.50 -10.70
C VAL A 819 -11.84 39.12 -11.64
N ALA A 820 -11.88 38.80 -12.94
CA ALA A 820 -10.99 39.40 -13.94
C ALA A 820 -11.26 40.91 -14.11
N GLY A 821 -12.52 41.31 -14.19
CA GLY A 821 -12.91 42.71 -14.39
C GLY A 821 -12.68 43.61 -13.17
N LEU A 822 -12.72 43.07 -11.96
CA LEU A 822 -12.54 43.81 -10.70
C LEU A 822 -11.12 43.69 -10.12
N GLY A 823 -10.48 42.52 -10.25
CA GLY A 823 -9.13 42.26 -9.74
C GLY A 823 -8.02 42.85 -10.63
N GLY A 824 -8.35 43.20 -11.88
CA GLY A 824 -7.39 43.67 -12.88
C GLY A 824 -6.64 42.53 -13.56
N SER A 825 -5.45 42.82 -14.10
CA SER A 825 -4.62 41.79 -14.72
C SER A 825 -4.20 40.72 -13.70
N LEU A 826 -4.55 39.47 -13.99
CA LEU A 826 -4.11 38.32 -13.19
C LEU A 826 -2.58 38.23 -13.23
N PRO A 827 -1.93 37.68 -12.18
CA PRO A 827 -0.50 37.44 -12.16
C PRO A 827 -0.03 36.64 -13.38
N ALA A 828 -0.75 35.58 -13.72
CA ALA A 828 -0.57 34.80 -14.95
C ALA A 828 -1.92 34.18 -15.35
N ARG A 829 -2.05 33.70 -16.58
CA ARG A 829 -3.26 33.04 -17.10
C ARG A 829 -2.90 31.91 -18.07
N VAL A 830 -3.75 30.90 -18.14
CA VAL A 830 -3.66 29.86 -19.18
C VAL A 830 -4.52 30.29 -20.36
N GLU A 831 -3.96 30.22 -21.57
CA GLU A 831 -4.66 30.54 -22.81
C GLU A 831 -5.44 29.34 -23.38
N GLY A 832 -6.43 29.65 -24.22
CA GLY A 832 -7.18 28.64 -24.99
C GLY A 832 -8.15 27.77 -24.17
N GLU A 833 -8.63 26.71 -24.82
CA GLU A 833 -9.61 25.77 -24.28
C GLU A 833 -9.07 24.99 -23.08
N ALA A 834 -7.75 24.73 -23.05
CA ALA A 834 -7.11 24.01 -21.97
C ALA A 834 -7.16 24.75 -20.63
N SER A 835 -7.44 26.07 -20.61
CA SER A 835 -7.63 26.84 -19.37
C SER A 835 -8.78 26.30 -18.51
N GLY A 836 -9.71 25.55 -19.11
CA GLY A 836 -10.74 24.81 -18.39
C GLY A 836 -10.19 23.64 -17.59
N ASP A 837 -9.09 23.02 -18.00
CA ASP A 837 -8.56 21.79 -17.39
C ASP A 837 -7.29 22.01 -16.56
N ILE A 838 -6.70 23.20 -16.64
CA ILE A 838 -5.47 23.53 -15.92
C ILE A 838 -5.79 24.35 -14.67
N ARG A 839 -5.15 23.97 -13.55
CA ARG A 839 -4.98 24.84 -12.38
C ARG A 839 -3.62 25.53 -12.45
N LEU A 840 -3.63 26.82 -12.16
CA LEU A 840 -2.44 27.67 -12.11
C LEU A 840 -2.34 28.30 -10.73
N SER A 841 -1.16 28.20 -10.10
CA SER A 841 -0.79 28.95 -8.90
C SER A 841 0.44 29.80 -9.20
N VAL A 842 0.53 30.97 -8.57
CA VAL A 842 1.66 31.88 -8.70
C VAL A 842 2.10 32.31 -7.32
N HIS A 843 3.37 32.10 -7.02
CA HIS A 843 4.03 32.54 -5.79
C HIS A 843 5.17 33.47 -6.17
N THR A 844 5.30 34.60 -5.48
CA THR A 844 6.38 35.55 -5.73
C THR A 844 6.87 36.14 -4.42
N ASP A 845 8.17 36.37 -4.32
CA ASP A 845 8.80 37.14 -3.25
C ASP A 845 9.09 38.60 -3.68
N GLY A 846 8.59 39.00 -4.86
CA GLY A 846 8.85 40.29 -5.50
C GLY A 846 10.08 40.32 -6.41
N ARG A 847 11.00 39.36 -6.27
CA ARG A 847 12.19 39.23 -7.12
C ARG A 847 12.06 38.05 -8.06
N GLN A 848 11.73 36.88 -7.54
CA GLN A 848 11.51 35.62 -8.25
C GLN A 848 10.02 35.27 -8.24
N SER A 849 9.60 34.49 -9.21
CA SER A 849 8.23 33.95 -9.26
C SER A 849 8.27 32.47 -9.54
N ALA A 850 7.54 31.68 -8.77
CA ALA A 850 7.26 30.28 -9.03
C ALA A 850 5.84 30.14 -9.57
N ILE A 851 5.69 29.48 -10.71
CA ILE A 851 4.41 29.24 -11.37
C ILE A 851 4.16 27.73 -11.35
N GLY A 852 3.15 27.30 -10.60
CA GLY A 852 2.67 25.94 -10.61
C GLY A 852 1.57 25.76 -11.65
N VAL A 853 1.68 24.75 -12.51
CA VAL A 853 0.64 24.35 -13.45
C VAL A 853 0.28 22.88 -13.23
N PHE A 854 -1.01 22.57 -13.14
CA PHE A 854 -1.51 21.21 -12.92
C PHE A 854 -2.63 20.88 -13.90
N ASN A 855 -2.51 19.75 -14.59
CA ASN A 855 -3.54 19.24 -15.50
C ASN A 855 -4.54 18.35 -14.75
N GLU A 856 -5.73 18.90 -14.48
CA GLU A 856 -6.81 18.15 -13.82
C GLU A 856 -7.45 17.10 -14.73
N HIS A 857 -7.21 17.18 -16.04
CA HIS A 857 -7.81 16.25 -16.99
C HIS A 857 -7.32 14.83 -16.69
N VAL A 858 -8.25 13.89 -16.58
CA VAL A 858 -7.96 12.49 -16.20
C VAL A 858 -7.32 11.68 -17.32
N ASN A 859 -7.60 12.03 -18.58
CA ASN A 859 -7.29 11.16 -19.73
C ASN A 859 -6.54 11.84 -20.88
N ALA A 860 -6.25 13.14 -20.82
CA ALA A 860 -5.67 13.87 -21.95
C ALA A 860 -4.47 14.70 -21.51
N THR A 861 -3.39 14.58 -22.27
CA THR A 861 -2.27 15.50 -22.21
C THR A 861 -2.72 16.86 -22.76
N ARG A 862 -2.30 17.94 -22.11
CA ARG A 862 -2.60 19.31 -22.53
C ARG A 862 -1.30 20.04 -22.85
N ASP A 863 -1.24 20.61 -24.04
CA ASP A 863 -0.24 21.62 -24.40
C ASP A 863 -0.84 22.98 -24.03
N VAL A 864 -0.22 23.66 -23.07
CA VAL A 864 -0.76 24.87 -22.45
C VAL A 864 0.23 26.00 -22.50
N THR A 865 -0.24 27.14 -23.02
CA THR A 865 0.49 28.40 -23.00
C THR A 865 0.07 29.20 -21.77
N VAL A 866 1.02 29.52 -20.91
CA VAL A 866 0.85 30.40 -19.75
C VAL A 866 1.29 31.81 -20.15
N THR A 867 0.36 32.77 -20.23
CA THR A 867 0.71 34.19 -20.33
C THR A 867 1.06 34.73 -18.95
N LEU A 868 2.19 35.42 -18.84
CA LEU A 868 2.58 36.19 -17.68
C LEU A 868 1.85 37.53 -17.73
N GLY A 869 1.14 37.87 -16.66
CA GLY A 869 0.39 39.12 -16.52
C GLY A 869 1.12 40.08 -15.59
N ALA A 870 0.62 40.29 -14.37
CA ALA A 870 1.29 41.18 -13.41
C ALA A 870 2.67 40.65 -12.92
N VAL A 871 2.97 39.36 -13.12
CA VAL A 871 4.32 38.81 -12.92
C VAL A 871 5.17 38.83 -14.20
N ALA A 872 4.64 39.36 -15.30
CA ALA A 872 5.44 39.62 -16.49
C ALA A 872 6.56 40.60 -16.13
N PRO A 873 7.81 40.27 -16.41
CA PRO A 873 8.94 41.13 -16.08
C PRO A 873 8.96 42.44 -16.88
N ILE A 874 9.61 43.44 -16.28
CA ILE A 874 10.22 44.55 -17.03
C ILE A 874 11.54 43.99 -17.62
N GLY A 875 11.48 43.41 -18.83
CA GLY A 875 12.64 42.82 -19.52
C GLY A 875 12.61 41.29 -19.61
N GLU A 876 13.63 40.68 -20.22
CA GLU A 876 13.74 39.22 -20.38
C GLU A 876 14.00 38.51 -19.03
N ARG A 877 13.38 37.34 -18.80
CA ARG A 877 13.65 36.46 -17.65
C ARG A 877 13.96 35.04 -18.10
N LEU A 878 14.74 34.34 -17.27
CA LEU A 878 15.00 32.92 -17.45
C LEU A 878 13.87 32.12 -16.80
N ALA A 879 13.04 31.48 -17.61
CA ALA A 879 12.11 30.47 -17.16
C ALA A 879 12.83 29.13 -17.04
N THR A 880 12.82 28.55 -15.84
CA THR A 880 13.36 27.22 -15.57
C THR A 880 12.21 26.26 -15.30
N ASN A 881 12.02 25.30 -16.19
CA ASN A 881 11.10 24.19 -15.97
C ASN A 881 11.72 23.21 -14.98
N VAL A 882 11.20 23.15 -13.75
CA VAL A 882 11.79 22.36 -12.66
C VAL A 882 11.75 20.86 -12.98
N SER A 883 10.70 20.38 -13.65
CA SER A 883 10.57 18.96 -13.95
C SER A 883 11.56 18.46 -15.00
N THR A 884 11.90 19.30 -15.99
CA THR A 884 12.79 18.92 -17.09
C THR A 884 14.20 19.49 -16.96
N GLY A 885 14.39 20.48 -16.09
CA GLY A 885 15.60 21.29 -16.03
C GLY A 885 15.81 22.18 -17.26
N ALA A 886 14.82 22.30 -18.14
CA ALA A 886 14.93 23.15 -19.34
C ALA A 886 14.88 24.63 -18.94
N HIS A 887 15.71 25.43 -19.61
CA HIS A 887 15.76 26.87 -19.45
C HIS A 887 15.37 27.56 -20.75
N GLU A 888 14.50 28.56 -20.67
CA GLU A 888 14.06 29.37 -21.81
C GLU A 888 14.04 30.84 -21.40
N ILE A 889 14.50 31.72 -22.28
CA ILE A 889 14.30 33.15 -22.09
C ILE A 889 12.89 33.49 -22.54
N VAL A 890 12.08 33.99 -21.61
CA VAL A 890 10.68 34.32 -21.88
C VAL A 890 10.42 35.80 -21.62
N SER A 891 9.64 36.43 -22.49
CA SER A 891 9.14 37.79 -22.32
C SER A 891 7.83 37.81 -21.53
N ASP A 892 6.85 37.03 -21.98
CA ASP A 892 5.47 37.12 -21.52
C ASP A 892 4.70 35.79 -21.64
N ARG A 893 5.31 34.74 -22.19
CA ARG A 893 4.64 33.46 -22.47
C ARG A 893 5.55 32.26 -22.18
N ILE A 894 4.95 31.18 -21.70
CA ILE A 894 5.62 29.92 -21.41
C ILE A 894 4.75 28.76 -21.89
N ASP A 895 5.29 27.91 -22.75
CA ASP A 895 4.60 26.71 -23.22
C ASP A 895 4.96 25.50 -22.35
N VAL A 896 3.95 24.79 -21.86
CA VAL A 896 4.12 23.59 -21.03
C VAL A 896 3.26 22.46 -21.58
N ARG A 897 3.86 21.28 -21.69
CA ARG A 897 3.14 20.04 -21.99
C ARG A 897 2.90 19.26 -20.70
N LEU A 898 1.64 19.02 -20.34
CA LEU A 898 1.25 18.35 -19.10
C LEU A 898 0.47 17.07 -19.40
N ARG A 899 0.95 15.92 -18.92
CA ARG A 899 0.20 14.65 -19.00
C ARG A 899 -1.04 14.68 -18.10
N PRO A 900 -1.97 13.72 -18.22
CA PRO A 900 -3.14 13.67 -17.35
C PRO A 900 -2.73 13.55 -15.88
N ARG A 901 -3.31 14.36 -15.00
CA ARG A 901 -2.94 14.45 -13.56
C ARG A 901 -1.47 14.80 -13.29
N ASP A 902 -0.79 15.37 -14.27
CA ASP A 902 0.60 15.81 -14.14
C ASP A 902 0.67 17.27 -13.69
N TRP A 903 1.76 17.64 -13.04
CA TRP A 903 2.04 19.01 -12.62
C TRP A 903 3.45 19.44 -13.02
N ASN A 904 3.66 20.74 -13.12
CA ASN A 904 4.96 21.33 -13.39
C ASN A 904 5.15 22.62 -12.59
N PHE A 905 6.39 22.93 -12.24
CA PHE A 905 6.77 24.22 -11.68
C PHE A 905 7.71 24.94 -12.65
N ILE A 906 7.44 26.22 -12.88
CA ILE A 906 8.31 27.09 -13.65
C ILE A 906 8.84 28.17 -12.70
N LEU A 907 10.16 28.26 -12.57
CA LEU A 907 10.82 29.32 -11.83
C LEU A 907 11.21 30.44 -12.79
N LEU A 908 10.79 31.67 -12.50
CA LEU A 908 11.12 32.85 -13.26
C LEU A 908 12.19 33.67 -12.55
N ASP A 909 13.42 33.52 -13.01
CA ASP A 909 14.60 34.18 -12.46
C ASP A 909 15.02 35.41 -13.30
N PRO A 910 15.59 36.45 -12.67
CA PRO A 910 16.32 37.47 -13.40
C PRO A 910 17.53 36.84 -14.12
N VAL A 911 17.79 37.25 -15.37
CA VAL A 911 18.84 36.71 -16.28
C VAL A 911 20.27 36.72 -15.70
N ALA A 912 20.50 37.35 -14.54
CA ALA A 912 21.82 37.47 -13.91
C ALA A 912 22.15 36.43 -12.82
N SER A 913 21.34 35.38 -12.58
CA SER A 913 21.67 34.36 -11.58
C SER A 913 22.33 33.13 -12.23
N PRO A 914 23.53 32.70 -11.80
CA PRO A 914 24.12 31.45 -12.27
C PRO A 914 23.12 30.32 -11.98
N GLY A 915 22.74 29.60 -13.04
CA GLY A 915 21.69 28.59 -12.95
C GLY A 915 21.95 27.61 -11.82
N PRO A 916 20.90 27.16 -11.10
CA PRO A 916 21.07 26.17 -10.04
C PRO A 916 21.76 24.94 -10.64
N ALA A 917 22.82 24.46 -9.99
CA ALA A 917 23.50 23.24 -10.40
C ALA A 917 22.48 22.10 -10.52
N LYS A 918 22.55 21.29 -11.58
CA LYS A 918 21.70 20.11 -11.80
C LYS A 918 21.52 19.34 -10.49
N VAL A 919 20.33 19.40 -9.91
CA VAL A 919 19.95 18.61 -8.75
C VAL A 919 19.70 17.19 -9.27
N SER A 920 20.63 16.28 -9.00
CA SER A 920 20.63 14.93 -9.57
C SER A 920 19.68 13.95 -8.88
N ASP A 921 18.73 14.40 -8.06
CA ASP A 921 17.61 13.57 -7.57
C ASP A 921 16.45 14.46 -7.11
N PRO A 922 15.18 14.05 -7.33
CA PRO A 922 14.02 14.81 -6.87
C PRO A 922 14.01 14.87 -5.34
N VAL A 923 14.36 16.05 -4.79
CA VAL A 923 14.19 16.37 -3.38
C VAL A 923 12.70 16.26 -3.07
N ARG A 924 12.31 15.36 -2.16
CA ARG A 924 10.99 15.37 -1.54
C ARG A 924 10.84 16.71 -0.81
N ALA A 925 10.15 17.66 -1.44
CA ALA A 925 9.79 18.92 -0.80
C ALA A 925 8.74 18.63 0.28
N ASP A 926 9.11 18.85 1.54
CA ASP A 926 8.12 19.05 2.59
C ASP A 926 7.24 20.24 2.20
N ALA A 927 5.92 20.07 2.29
CA ALA A 927 4.91 20.92 1.64
C ALA A 927 4.81 22.37 2.17
N TYR A 928 5.76 22.85 2.98
CA TYR A 928 5.74 24.17 3.57
C TYR A 928 7.13 24.82 3.51
N ALA A 929 7.23 25.94 2.80
CA ALA A 929 8.45 26.73 2.74
C ALA A 929 8.82 27.28 4.13
N PRO A 930 10.11 27.27 4.52
CA PRO A 930 10.59 27.74 5.82
C PRO A 930 10.73 29.27 5.85
N VAL A 931 9.69 30.02 5.47
CA VAL A 931 9.73 31.49 5.50
C VAL A 931 9.29 31.99 6.88
N ASN A 932 10.12 32.84 7.48
CA ASN A 932 10.11 33.44 8.82
C ASN A 932 8.82 34.16 9.29
N GLY A 933 7.69 34.04 8.59
CA GLY A 933 6.44 34.72 8.92
C GLY A 933 5.50 33.98 9.88
N MET A 934 5.76 32.70 10.19
CA MET A 934 4.86 31.86 11.01
C MET A 934 5.53 31.21 12.23
N THR A 935 6.70 31.70 12.65
CA THR A 935 7.47 31.13 13.75
C THR A 935 6.70 31.16 15.08
N PHE A 936 5.81 32.14 15.28
CA PHE A 936 4.95 32.25 16.46
C PHE A 936 3.82 31.20 16.51
N LEU A 937 3.43 30.61 15.37
CA LEU A 937 2.44 29.52 15.35
C LEU A 937 3.06 28.20 15.81
N ARG A 938 4.39 28.02 15.73
CA ARG A 938 5.05 26.77 16.11
C ARG A 938 5.04 26.54 17.62
N GLY A 939 5.33 27.55 18.44
CA GLY A 939 5.31 27.41 19.90
C GLY A 939 3.90 27.10 20.44
N ALA A 940 2.90 27.85 19.99
CA ALA A 940 1.51 27.62 20.39
C ALA A 940 0.97 26.28 19.86
N ALA A 941 1.26 25.92 18.61
CA ALA A 941 0.82 24.65 18.04
C ALA A 941 1.61 23.45 18.61
N GLN A 942 2.89 23.60 18.98
CA GLN A 942 3.65 22.55 19.67
C GLN A 942 3.13 22.34 21.08
N ARG A 943 2.86 23.43 21.83
CA ARG A 943 2.20 23.33 23.13
C ARG A 943 0.82 22.72 23.01
N GLU A 944 0.02 23.14 22.03
CA GLU A 944 -1.29 22.55 21.77
C GLU A 944 -1.16 21.09 21.33
N ASN A 945 -0.16 20.71 20.54
CA ASN A 945 0.09 19.33 20.14
C ASN A 945 0.62 18.48 21.30
N ALA A 946 1.43 19.03 22.21
CA ALA A 946 1.88 18.37 23.42
C ALA A 946 0.70 18.16 24.38
N ASP A 947 -0.11 19.20 24.60
CA ASP A 947 -1.34 19.14 25.38
C ASP A 947 -2.38 18.20 24.73
N ARG A 948 -2.47 18.20 23.40
CA ARG A 948 -3.35 17.31 22.64
C ARG A 948 -2.85 15.89 22.69
N SER A 949 -1.55 15.62 22.58
CA SER A 949 -0.98 14.26 22.70
C SER A 949 -1.20 13.72 24.11
N ARG A 950 -1.02 14.56 25.15
CA ARG A 950 -1.39 14.23 26.54
C ARG A 950 -2.89 13.91 26.69
N ARG A 951 -3.77 14.54 25.89
CA ARG A 951 -5.24 14.32 25.95
C ARG A 951 -5.75 13.21 25.02
N SER A 952 -5.19 13.05 23.82
CA SER A 952 -5.70 12.18 22.75
C SER A 952 -5.45 10.72 23.02
N ASP A 953 -4.34 10.43 23.70
CA ASP A 953 -3.93 9.06 23.97
C ASP A 953 -4.48 8.56 25.32
N GLY A 954 -5.23 9.40 26.04
CA GLY A 954 -5.75 9.08 27.38
C GLY A 954 -4.67 8.97 28.45
N ILE A 955 -3.44 9.44 28.16
CA ILE A 955 -2.28 9.33 29.05
C ILE A 955 -2.13 10.67 29.80
N SER A 956 -2.90 10.87 30.86
CA SER A 956 -2.74 12.07 31.73
C SER A 956 -1.34 12.20 32.32
N ASP A 957 -0.56 11.12 32.32
CA ASP A 957 0.74 11.00 32.99
C ASP A 957 1.89 10.66 31.99
N GLY A 958 1.73 10.91 30.69
CA GLY A 958 2.72 10.56 29.66
C GLY A 958 3.91 11.54 29.59
N ILE A 959 5.07 11.07 29.13
CA ILE A 959 6.28 11.89 28.91
C ILE A 959 6.27 12.40 27.47
N VAL A 960 6.41 13.71 27.27
CA VAL A 960 6.57 14.33 25.95
C VAL A 960 8.07 14.39 25.62
N VAL A 961 8.45 13.72 24.53
CA VAL A 961 9.85 13.60 24.11
C VAL A 961 10.05 14.29 22.77
N SER A 962 11.05 15.15 22.66
CA SER A 962 11.47 15.74 21.40
C SER A 962 12.86 15.27 21.02
N VAL A 963 13.01 14.78 19.80
CA VAL A 963 14.30 14.41 19.20
C VAL A 963 14.73 15.53 18.26
N PHE A 964 15.92 16.08 18.45
CA PHE A 964 16.45 17.13 17.59
C PHE A 964 16.77 16.58 16.19
N ARG A 965 16.34 17.31 15.16
CA ARG A 965 16.65 17.02 13.75
C ARG A 965 17.60 18.08 13.21
N SER A 966 18.73 17.65 12.66
CA SER A 966 19.71 18.57 12.07
C SER A 966 19.27 19.04 10.68
N ALA A 967 19.29 20.35 10.42
CA ALA A 967 19.09 20.92 9.11
C ALA A 967 20.43 20.88 8.34
N ARG A 968 20.39 20.21 7.19
CA ARG A 968 21.54 19.84 6.34
C ARG A 968 22.38 21.03 5.87
N ASN A 969 23.69 20.80 5.79
CA ASN A 969 24.52 21.32 4.72
C ASN A 969 24.78 20.15 3.73
N HIS A 970 24.46 20.30 2.45
CA HIS A 970 24.12 19.23 1.47
C HIS A 970 25.15 18.11 1.17
N ARG A 971 26.20 17.89 1.97
CA ARG A 971 27.33 17.00 1.62
C ARG A 971 27.48 15.74 2.47
N LYS A 972 26.92 15.64 3.69
CA LYS A 972 26.91 14.41 4.52
C LYS A 972 25.69 14.37 5.44
N PRO A 973 25.08 13.20 5.73
CA PRO A 973 24.10 13.09 6.81
C PRO A 973 24.80 13.38 8.15
N CYS A 974 24.29 14.34 8.91
CA CYS A 974 24.92 14.86 10.12
C CYS A 974 24.28 14.32 11.41
N ASP A 975 23.00 13.95 11.39
CA ASP A 975 22.24 13.48 12.55
C ASP A 975 22.16 11.95 12.67
N TYR A 976 23.31 11.29 12.76
CA TYR A 976 23.35 9.83 12.84
C TYR A 976 22.60 9.30 14.06
N GLY A 977 21.60 8.47 13.82
CA GLY A 977 20.81 7.77 14.83
C GLY A 977 19.52 8.44 15.25
N ALA A 978 19.25 9.67 14.76
CA ALA A 978 18.06 10.42 15.14
C ALA A 978 16.76 9.69 14.78
N GLU A 979 16.69 9.09 13.59
CA GLU A 979 15.49 8.37 13.15
C GLU A 979 15.30 7.05 13.90
N ALA A 980 16.40 6.32 14.16
CA ALA A 980 16.35 5.10 14.94
C ALA A 980 15.84 5.36 16.36
N MET A 981 16.31 6.45 16.99
CA MET A 981 15.84 6.88 18.30
C MET A 981 14.36 7.27 18.29
N LEU A 982 13.93 8.12 17.35
CA LEU A 982 12.52 8.51 17.27
C LEU A 982 11.60 7.29 17.06
N ARG A 983 11.91 6.43 16.08
CA ARG A 983 11.12 5.21 15.80
C ARG A 983 11.03 4.27 17.00
N ARG A 984 12.05 4.24 17.86
CA ARG A 984 12.04 3.42 19.07
C ARG A 984 11.15 4.03 20.15
N LEU A 985 11.21 5.34 20.32
CA LEU A 985 10.45 6.09 21.31
C LEU A 985 8.95 6.17 20.98
N ASP A 986 8.61 6.34 19.70
CA ASP A 986 7.23 6.37 19.18
C ASP A 986 6.45 5.06 19.46
N ARG A 987 7.17 3.97 19.74
CA ARG A 987 6.58 2.67 20.11
C ARG A 987 6.39 2.48 21.62
N GLN A 988 6.71 3.49 22.45
CA GLN A 988 6.58 3.40 23.90
C GLN A 988 5.25 4.00 24.35
N GLU A 989 4.40 3.19 24.97
CA GLU A 989 3.03 3.55 25.36
C GLU A 989 2.91 4.76 26.31
N ARG A 990 4.01 5.21 26.95
CA ARG A 990 4.02 6.40 27.82
C ARG A 990 5.01 7.48 27.39
N ALA A 991 5.53 7.39 26.16
CA ALA A 991 6.37 8.45 25.60
C ALA A 991 5.78 8.92 24.26
N ALA A 992 5.35 10.18 24.22
CA ALA A 992 4.90 10.83 22.98
C ALA A 992 6.11 11.49 22.32
N ALA A 993 6.67 10.84 21.30
CA ALA A 993 7.90 11.27 20.66
C ALA A 993 7.63 12.12 19.41
N SER A 994 8.36 13.22 19.25
CA SER A 994 8.22 14.14 18.10
C SER A 994 9.57 14.72 17.67
N TRP A 995 9.61 15.33 16.49
CA TRP A 995 10.78 16.08 16.03
C TRP A 995 10.80 17.50 16.61
N VAL A 996 12.01 18.01 16.86
CA VAL A 996 12.26 19.44 17.07
C VAL A 996 13.35 19.90 16.11
N ASP A 997 13.06 20.93 15.32
CA ASP A 997 13.97 21.43 14.28
C ASP A 997 14.78 22.65 14.73
N ASP A 998 14.58 23.15 15.96
CA ASP A 998 15.30 24.32 16.49
C ASP A 998 15.27 24.24 18.01
N VAL A 999 16.40 24.44 18.68
CA VAL A 999 16.54 24.22 20.12
C VAL A 999 16.59 25.58 20.82
N ARG A 1000 15.41 26.14 21.10
CA ARG A 1000 15.23 27.41 21.80
C ARG A 1000 14.29 27.26 22.98
N THR A 1001 14.37 28.16 23.93
CA THR A 1001 13.46 28.18 25.08
C THR A 1001 11.98 28.08 24.67
N GLU A 1002 11.56 28.73 23.58
CA GLU A 1002 10.17 28.72 23.11
C GLU A 1002 9.77 27.39 22.45
N THR A 1003 10.67 26.72 21.74
CA THR A 1003 10.36 25.46 21.04
C THR A 1003 10.39 24.25 21.98
N LEU A 1004 11.01 24.40 23.14
CA LEU A 1004 11.04 23.40 24.22
C LEU A 1004 9.88 23.57 25.21
N GLU A 1005 8.96 24.52 25.02
CA GLU A 1005 7.79 24.68 25.88
C GLU A 1005 6.87 23.45 25.80
N GLY A 1006 6.64 22.79 26.94
CA GLY A 1006 5.80 21.59 27.02
C GLY A 1006 6.52 20.28 26.70
N VAL A 1007 7.82 20.31 26.39
CA VAL A 1007 8.68 19.14 26.27
C VAL A 1007 9.14 18.70 27.66
N ASP A 1008 9.07 17.42 27.97
CA ASP A 1008 9.59 16.87 29.23
C ASP A 1008 11.03 16.37 29.05
N VAL A 1009 11.32 15.76 27.90
CA VAL A 1009 12.65 15.23 27.57
C VAL A 1009 13.11 15.66 26.18
N LEU A 1010 14.32 16.22 26.08
CA LEU A 1010 15.01 16.54 24.83
C LEU A 1010 16.11 15.52 24.54
N VAL A 1011 16.14 14.96 23.34
CA VAL A 1011 17.21 14.08 22.85
C VAL A 1011 17.94 14.77 21.71
N ILE A 1012 19.24 15.04 21.88
CA ILE A 1012 20.09 15.60 20.82
C ILE A 1012 21.02 14.49 20.32
N PRO A 1013 20.81 13.99 19.08
CA PRO A 1013 21.61 12.90 18.51
C PRO A 1013 23.06 13.30 18.27
N ASN A 1014 23.86 12.38 17.73
CA ASN A 1014 25.17 12.74 17.19
C ASN A 1014 24.98 13.74 16.05
N MET A 1015 25.58 14.92 16.15
CA MET A 1015 25.38 15.99 15.15
C MET A 1015 26.46 16.02 14.06
N ALA A 1016 27.51 15.19 14.15
CA ALA A 1016 28.67 15.18 13.25
C ALA A 1016 29.38 16.55 13.14
N ASP A 1017 28.75 17.51 12.47
CA ASP A 1017 29.18 18.89 12.21
C ASP A 1017 28.16 19.91 12.77
N ASP A 1018 28.46 21.21 12.72
CA ASP A 1018 27.60 22.29 13.20
C ASP A 1018 26.28 22.40 12.39
N PRO A 1019 25.14 22.00 12.96
CA PRO A 1019 23.87 21.98 12.25
C PRO A 1019 23.36 23.41 12.00
N THR A 1020 22.92 23.68 10.77
CA THR A 1020 22.56 25.06 10.35
C THR A 1020 21.31 25.65 11.03
N ASN A 1021 20.57 24.82 11.76
CA ASN A 1021 19.36 25.16 12.50
C ASN A 1021 19.54 25.18 14.02
N LEU A 1022 20.76 25.06 14.54
CA LEU A 1022 21.04 25.46 15.91
C LEU A 1022 21.42 26.94 15.93
N GLY A 1023 20.79 27.71 16.82
CA GLY A 1023 21.24 29.07 17.11
C GLY A 1023 22.58 29.06 17.83
N ASP A 1024 23.36 30.14 17.73
CA ASP A 1024 24.65 30.30 18.42
C ASP A 1024 24.54 30.11 19.96
N ASP A 1025 23.33 30.27 20.51
CA ASP A 1025 22.96 30.21 21.92
C ASP A 1025 22.28 28.90 22.35
N TRP A 1026 22.16 27.90 21.47
CA TRP A 1026 21.44 26.65 21.75
C TRP A 1026 21.86 25.96 23.06
N GLN A 1027 23.16 26.04 23.41
CA GLN A 1027 23.70 25.47 24.64
C GLN A 1027 23.10 26.14 25.89
N GLN A 1028 22.90 27.46 25.83
CA GLN A 1028 22.28 28.23 26.90
C GLN A 1028 20.80 27.88 27.02
N ASP A 1029 20.10 27.68 25.90
CA ASP A 1029 18.70 27.26 25.88
C ASP A 1029 18.51 25.84 26.44
N VAL A 1030 19.36 24.89 26.05
CA VAL A 1030 19.35 23.53 26.61
C VAL A 1030 19.62 23.56 28.11
N ARG A 1031 20.60 24.36 28.56
CA ARG A 1031 20.88 24.52 29.99
C ARG A 1031 19.67 25.12 30.73
N ALA A 1032 19.08 26.19 30.21
CA ALA A 1032 17.91 26.83 30.81
C ALA A 1032 16.71 25.88 30.88
N PHE A 1033 16.53 25.03 29.85
CA PHE A 1033 15.51 23.97 29.85
C PHE A 1033 15.72 22.96 30.98
N VAL A 1034 16.95 22.46 31.16
CA VAL A 1034 17.29 21.51 32.23
C VAL A 1034 17.15 22.15 33.61
N GLU A 1035 17.65 23.35 33.82
CA GLU A 1035 17.57 24.03 35.13
C GLU A 1035 16.13 24.25 35.60
N ARG A 1036 15.18 24.40 34.65
CA ARG A 1036 13.73 24.52 34.91
C ARG A 1036 13.03 23.18 35.20
N GLY A 1037 13.71 22.05 35.05
CA GLY A 1037 13.16 20.71 35.32
C GLY A 1037 13.08 19.79 34.10
N GLY A 1038 13.51 20.24 32.92
CA GLY A 1038 13.59 19.39 31.74
C GLY A 1038 14.67 18.32 31.85
N GLY A 1039 14.48 17.21 31.16
CA GLY A 1039 15.49 16.15 31.02
C GLY A 1039 16.19 16.21 29.66
N VAL A 1040 17.52 16.05 29.60
CA VAL A 1040 18.25 16.01 28.31
C VAL A 1040 19.15 14.78 28.18
N LEU A 1041 19.13 14.18 26.99
CA LEU A 1041 20.09 13.17 26.53
C LEU A 1041 20.94 13.77 25.40
N LEU A 1042 22.24 13.94 25.65
CA LEU A 1042 23.23 14.41 24.66
C LEU A 1042 24.08 13.23 24.18
N VAL A 1043 24.11 13.00 22.88
CA VAL A 1043 24.71 11.83 22.22
C VAL A 1043 25.91 12.23 21.36
N HIS A 1044 27.05 11.61 21.62
CA HIS A 1044 28.30 11.80 20.90
C HIS A 1044 28.70 13.28 20.82
N HIS A 1045 28.77 13.90 19.63
CA HIS A 1045 29.24 15.28 19.49
C HIS A 1045 28.40 16.30 20.26
N SER A 1046 27.09 16.07 20.42
CA SER A 1046 26.21 17.02 21.12
C SER A 1046 26.50 17.13 22.61
N ALA A 1047 27.25 16.20 23.21
CA ALA A 1047 27.68 16.28 24.61
C ALA A 1047 28.85 17.25 24.83
N GLY A 1048 29.35 17.93 23.79
CA GLY A 1048 30.36 19.00 23.91
C GLY A 1048 31.60 18.83 23.04
N HIS A 1049 31.47 18.39 21.78
CA HIS A 1049 32.61 18.35 20.86
C HIS A 1049 33.16 19.77 20.62
N PRO A 1050 34.49 19.97 20.56
CA PRO A 1050 35.09 21.31 20.46
C PRO A 1050 34.58 22.19 19.32
N SER A 1051 34.13 21.58 18.21
CA SER A 1051 33.56 22.31 17.06
C SER A 1051 32.18 22.90 17.32
N LEU A 1052 31.49 22.48 18.38
CA LEU A 1052 30.13 22.90 18.73
C LEU A 1052 30.09 23.83 19.94
N GLY A 1053 31.26 24.24 20.47
CA GLY A 1053 31.39 25.09 21.65
C GLY A 1053 31.80 24.33 22.92
N ALA A 1054 31.68 24.99 24.06
CA ALA A 1054 31.96 24.38 25.36
C ALA A 1054 30.94 23.26 25.68
N ALA A 1055 31.28 22.30 26.53
CA ALA A 1055 30.28 21.32 26.98
C ALA A 1055 29.09 22.04 27.65
N PRO A 1056 27.83 21.73 27.31
CA PRO A 1056 26.68 22.41 27.93
C PRO A 1056 26.60 22.18 29.44
N PHE A 1057 27.13 21.05 29.94
CA PHE A 1057 27.06 20.61 31.35
C PHE A 1057 28.41 20.07 31.88
N PRO A 1058 29.46 20.92 32.00
CA PRO A 1058 30.78 20.48 32.45
C PRO A 1058 30.77 19.90 33.88
N GLU A 1059 29.80 20.27 34.71
CA GLU A 1059 29.58 19.68 36.05
C GLU A 1059 29.14 18.22 36.00
N ILE A 1060 28.57 17.75 34.89
CA ILE A 1060 28.23 16.35 34.63
C ILE A 1060 29.38 15.65 33.91
N GLY A 1061 29.94 16.30 32.89
CA GLY A 1061 31.16 15.82 32.24
C GLY A 1061 31.55 16.61 31.01
N THR A 1062 32.79 16.40 30.57
CA THR A 1062 33.36 16.99 29.36
C THR A 1062 33.89 15.90 28.44
N LEU A 1063 33.74 16.08 27.12
CA LEU A 1063 34.17 15.08 26.14
C LEU A 1063 35.67 15.20 25.82
N GLY A 1064 36.30 14.05 25.61
CA GLY A 1064 37.62 13.91 25.01
C GLY A 1064 37.56 13.75 23.48
N THR A 1065 38.65 13.28 22.89
CA THR A 1065 38.73 12.94 21.46
C THR A 1065 38.21 11.53 21.18
N PHE A 1066 37.78 11.24 19.96
CA PHE A 1066 37.28 9.91 19.58
C PHE A 1066 38.28 8.79 19.85
N VAL A 1067 37.78 7.63 20.29
CA VAL A 1067 38.56 6.40 20.58
C VAL A 1067 37.92 5.23 19.82
N PRO A 1068 38.67 4.49 18.98
CA PRO A 1068 38.13 3.45 18.10
C PRO A 1068 37.92 2.10 18.82
N VAL A 1069 37.05 2.10 19.84
CA VAL A 1069 36.66 0.90 20.60
C VAL A 1069 35.15 0.79 20.63
N ARG A 1070 34.64 -0.42 20.42
CA ARG A 1070 33.19 -0.69 20.36
C ARG A 1070 32.63 -1.24 21.67
N GLY A 1071 33.42 -2.01 22.40
CA GLY A 1071 32.97 -2.67 23.62
C GLY A 1071 32.70 -1.69 24.76
N MET A 1072 31.56 -1.83 25.41
CA MET A 1072 31.08 -1.04 26.53
C MET A 1072 30.71 -1.94 27.70
N ARG A 1073 31.08 -1.55 28.91
CA ARG A 1073 30.80 -2.27 30.17
C ARG A 1073 29.99 -1.38 31.10
N ILE A 1074 28.88 -1.90 31.62
CA ILE A 1074 28.12 -1.24 32.69
C ILE A 1074 28.90 -1.36 34.01
N VAL A 1075 29.14 -0.23 34.68
CA VAL A 1075 29.97 -0.17 35.91
C VAL A 1075 29.23 0.41 37.12
N ALA A 1076 27.96 0.79 36.96
CA ALA A 1076 27.12 1.19 38.09
C ALA A 1076 25.66 0.78 37.88
N HIS A 1077 25.01 0.34 38.95
CA HIS A 1077 23.58 0.16 38.99
C HIS A 1077 22.85 1.53 39.02
N HIS A 1078 22.30 1.95 37.87
CA HIS A 1078 21.60 3.23 37.72
C HIS A 1078 20.24 3.06 37.02
N PRO A 1079 19.21 3.89 37.26
CA PRO A 1079 17.92 3.81 36.54
C PRO A 1079 18.02 3.83 35.01
N VAL A 1080 19.04 4.52 34.47
CA VAL A 1080 19.36 4.57 33.02
C VAL A 1080 19.71 3.20 32.43
N VAL A 1081 20.07 2.20 33.24
CA VAL A 1081 20.40 0.84 32.78
C VAL A 1081 19.56 -0.24 33.43
N SER A 1082 19.03 0.00 34.63
CA SER A 1082 18.30 -1.01 35.42
C SER A 1082 16.79 -1.10 35.12
N ALA A 1083 16.25 -0.24 34.25
CA ALA A 1083 14.82 -0.12 33.94
C ALA A 1083 13.92 0.26 35.15
N ALA A 1084 14.49 0.73 36.26
CA ALA A 1084 13.75 1.08 37.47
C ALA A 1084 12.67 2.17 37.22
N SER A 1085 13.00 3.20 36.44
CA SER A 1085 12.07 4.29 36.08
C SER A 1085 10.94 3.82 35.17
N VAL A 1086 11.20 2.87 34.26
CA VAL A 1086 10.15 2.25 33.43
C VAL A 1086 9.18 1.47 34.33
N GLY A 1087 9.68 0.68 35.27
CA GLY A 1087 8.83 -0.05 36.23
C GLY A 1087 8.02 0.87 37.16
N LYS A 1088 8.49 2.10 37.43
CA LYS A 1088 7.75 3.14 38.16
C LYS A 1088 6.63 3.74 37.30
N ALA A 1089 6.93 4.10 36.05
CA ALA A 1089 5.95 4.64 35.12
C ALA A 1089 4.81 3.64 34.84
N PHE A 1090 5.05 2.34 34.86
CA PHE A 1090 4.02 1.33 34.62
C PHE A 1090 3.63 0.55 35.89
N ALA A 1091 3.45 1.26 37.01
CA ALA A 1091 3.14 0.64 38.31
C ALA A 1091 1.94 -0.31 38.27
N THR A 1092 0.89 0.02 37.50
CA THR A 1092 -0.32 -0.81 37.36
C THR A 1092 -0.09 -2.12 36.61
N ARG A 1093 1.01 -2.26 35.87
CA ARG A 1093 1.35 -3.44 35.07
C ARG A 1093 2.44 -4.31 35.69
N ARG A 1094 2.92 -3.97 36.89
CA ARG A 1094 4.00 -4.72 37.58
C ARG A 1094 3.71 -6.21 37.75
N ASN A 1095 2.44 -6.60 37.77
CA ASN A 1095 2.02 -7.99 37.91
C ASN A 1095 1.71 -8.68 36.57
N ASN A 1096 1.82 -7.99 35.42
CA ASN A 1096 1.58 -8.59 34.10
C ASN A 1096 2.84 -9.33 33.62
N PRO A 1097 2.79 -10.67 33.39
CA PRO A 1097 3.96 -11.45 32.98
C PRO A 1097 4.63 -10.98 31.69
N ALA A 1098 3.86 -10.51 30.70
CA ALA A 1098 4.41 -9.99 29.44
C ALA A 1098 5.16 -8.68 29.65
N PHE A 1099 4.65 -7.83 30.57
CA PHE A 1099 5.32 -6.58 30.93
C PHE A 1099 6.59 -6.83 31.74
N ILE A 1100 6.58 -7.79 32.67
CA ILE A 1100 7.77 -8.23 33.40
C ILE A 1100 8.84 -8.71 32.41
N ALA A 1101 8.48 -9.56 31.45
CA ALA A 1101 9.41 -10.03 30.43
C ALA A 1101 9.98 -8.89 29.56
N LEU A 1102 9.20 -7.85 29.29
CA LEU A 1102 9.68 -6.65 28.59
C LEU A 1102 10.69 -5.87 29.44
N ILE A 1103 10.39 -5.64 30.72
CA ILE A 1103 11.29 -4.95 31.66
C ILE A 1103 12.62 -5.70 31.78
N GLU A 1104 12.58 -7.02 31.94
CA GLU A 1104 13.79 -7.84 32.03
C GLU A 1104 14.64 -7.78 30.75
N ARG A 1105 14.01 -7.68 29.55
CA ARG A 1105 14.75 -7.48 28.29
C ARG A 1105 15.42 -6.10 28.19
N THR A 1106 14.87 -5.09 28.86
CA THR A 1106 15.43 -3.73 28.87
C THR A 1106 16.42 -3.49 30.01
N ARG A 1107 16.66 -4.50 30.86
CA ARG A 1107 17.53 -4.37 32.03
C ARG A 1107 18.96 -4.76 31.66
N LEU A 1108 19.89 -3.82 31.84
CA LEU A 1108 21.33 -4.06 31.80
C LEU A 1108 21.87 -4.09 33.22
N ILE A 1109 22.50 -5.20 33.60
CA ILE A 1109 23.08 -5.39 34.93
C ILE A 1109 24.52 -4.88 34.98
N GLU A 1110 24.99 -4.52 36.17
CA GLU A 1110 26.39 -4.18 36.40
C GLU A 1110 27.31 -5.34 35.97
N GLY A 1111 28.39 -5.02 35.26
CA GLY A 1111 29.29 -5.98 34.64
C GLY A 1111 28.88 -6.45 33.23
N ALA A 1112 27.66 -6.18 32.77
CA ALA A 1112 27.25 -6.50 31.40
C ALA A 1112 28.13 -5.79 30.37
N VAL A 1113 28.48 -6.50 29.30
CA VAL A 1113 29.30 -6.00 28.19
C VAL A 1113 28.52 -6.08 26.89
N PHE A 1114 28.54 -5.02 26.08
CA PHE A 1114 27.91 -4.98 24.76
C PHE A 1114 28.76 -4.15 23.78
N ASP A 1115 28.53 -4.33 22.47
CA ASP A 1115 29.22 -3.55 21.44
C ASP A 1115 28.33 -2.42 20.91
N SER A 1116 28.89 -1.21 20.84
CA SER A 1116 28.30 -0.07 20.13
C SER A 1116 28.12 -0.39 18.64
N GLY A 1117 27.03 0.08 18.05
CA GLY A 1117 26.78 0.01 16.61
C GLY A 1117 27.79 0.82 15.78
N PHE A 1118 28.41 1.82 16.39
CA PHE A 1118 29.36 2.75 15.79
C PHE A 1118 30.82 2.35 16.14
N PRO A 1119 31.81 2.59 15.25
CA PRO A 1119 33.17 2.05 15.40
C PRO A 1119 34.01 2.77 16.47
N ASP A 1120 33.58 3.96 16.90
CA ASP A 1120 34.22 4.79 17.90
C ASP A 1120 33.22 5.33 18.94
N TYR A 1121 33.79 5.87 20.02
CA TYR A 1121 33.09 6.62 21.05
C TYR A 1121 33.93 7.82 21.47
N MET A 1122 33.34 8.74 22.22
CA MET A 1122 34.04 9.84 22.86
C MET A 1122 34.15 9.62 24.38
N PRO A 1123 35.36 9.55 24.96
CA PRO A 1123 35.56 9.53 26.40
C PRO A 1123 34.89 10.70 27.09
N ILE A 1124 34.29 10.47 28.25
CA ILE A 1124 33.73 11.53 29.10
C ILE A 1124 34.62 11.63 30.34
N ALA A 1125 35.23 12.79 30.57
CA ALA A 1125 35.79 13.13 31.86
C ALA A 1125 34.62 13.52 32.78
N PRO A 1126 34.30 12.72 33.83
CA PRO A 1126 33.15 12.98 34.67
C PRO A 1126 33.38 14.25 35.50
N GLY A 1127 32.38 15.12 35.52
CA GLY A 1127 32.36 16.31 36.38
C GLY A 1127 31.99 15.95 37.82
N ALA A 1128 32.03 16.94 38.71
CA ALA A 1128 31.79 16.73 40.15
C ALA A 1128 30.39 16.18 40.48
N ALA A 1129 29.39 16.40 39.61
CA ALA A 1129 28.03 15.90 39.74
C ALA A 1129 27.72 14.71 38.80
N GLY A 1130 28.71 14.22 38.06
CA GLY A 1130 28.56 13.11 37.11
C GLY A 1130 28.76 11.74 37.76
N THR A 1131 27.77 10.86 37.61
CA THR A 1131 27.89 9.44 37.97
C THR A 1131 28.23 8.63 36.72
N VAL A 1132 29.35 7.90 36.76
CA VAL A 1132 29.77 7.02 35.66
C VAL A 1132 28.92 5.75 35.65
N ILE A 1133 28.16 5.54 34.57
CA ILE A 1133 27.27 4.40 34.38
C ILE A 1133 27.94 3.30 33.54
N ALA A 1134 28.66 3.68 32.49
CA ALA A 1134 29.37 2.76 31.61
C ALA A 1134 30.79 3.25 31.31
N ARG A 1135 31.69 2.29 31.07
CA ARG A 1135 33.06 2.50 30.58
C ARG A 1135 33.29 1.72 29.31
N SER A 1136 34.18 2.16 28.45
CA SER A 1136 34.63 1.33 27.32
C SER A 1136 35.48 0.17 27.82
N VAL A 1137 35.50 -0.92 27.06
CA VAL A 1137 36.36 -2.08 27.33
C VAL A 1137 37.75 -1.80 26.81
N GLU A 1138 38.76 -1.86 27.68
CA GLU A 1138 40.15 -1.68 27.26
C GLU A 1138 40.56 -2.73 26.22
N THR A 1139 40.98 -2.26 25.05
CA THR A 1139 41.43 -3.07 23.91
C THR A 1139 42.74 -2.48 23.38
N SER A 1140 43.81 -3.26 23.43
CA SER A 1140 45.14 -2.86 22.92
C SER A 1140 45.67 -1.53 23.51
N GLY A 1141 45.40 -1.28 24.80
CA GLY A 1141 45.84 -0.07 25.50
C GLY A 1141 45.01 1.19 25.21
N ALA A 1142 43.90 1.06 24.50
CA ALA A 1142 42.90 2.11 24.32
C ALA A 1142 41.57 1.69 24.98
N GLY A 1143 40.84 2.63 25.58
CA GLY A 1143 39.60 2.36 26.30
C GLY A 1143 39.75 2.37 27.82
N GLY A 1144 38.72 1.91 28.54
CA GLY A 1144 38.63 1.99 30.01
C GLY A 1144 38.02 3.30 30.52
N ASP A 1145 37.84 4.28 29.64
CA ASP A 1145 37.30 5.59 29.97
C ASP A 1145 35.77 5.55 30.18
N PRO A 1146 35.20 6.48 30.96
CA PRO A 1146 33.75 6.65 31.02
C PRO A 1146 33.14 6.98 29.66
N THR A 1147 32.02 6.34 29.33
CA THR A 1147 31.31 6.51 28.05
C THR A 1147 29.83 6.85 28.21
N LEU A 1148 29.29 6.64 29.41
CA LEU A 1148 27.94 7.05 29.77
C LEU A 1148 27.96 7.63 31.18
N VAL A 1149 27.61 8.90 31.30
CA VAL A 1149 27.61 9.65 32.57
C VAL A 1149 26.25 10.32 32.75
N ALA A 1150 25.69 10.24 33.95
CA ALA A 1150 24.43 10.93 34.26
C ALA A 1150 24.52 11.71 35.56
N GLY A 1151 23.70 12.76 35.68
CA GLY A 1151 23.54 13.51 36.92
C GLY A 1151 22.42 14.53 36.81
N ALA A 1152 22.36 15.44 37.77
CA ALA A 1152 21.32 16.46 37.87
C ALA A 1152 21.92 17.87 37.82
N VAL A 1153 21.19 18.80 37.18
CA VAL A 1153 21.54 20.22 37.10
C VAL A 1153 20.27 21.03 37.37
N GLY A 1154 20.31 21.88 38.39
CA GLY A 1154 19.12 22.59 38.86
C GLY A 1154 18.02 21.60 39.27
N ARG A 1155 16.85 21.68 38.62
CA ARG A 1155 15.72 20.76 38.85
C ARG A 1155 15.66 19.60 37.85
N GLY A 1156 16.45 19.65 36.79
CA GLY A 1156 16.41 18.69 35.70
C GLY A 1156 17.52 17.65 35.79
N ARG A 1157 17.57 16.79 34.76
CA ARG A 1157 18.48 15.65 34.68
C ARG A 1157 19.20 15.63 33.34
N VAL A 1158 20.43 15.14 33.34
CA VAL A 1158 21.31 15.11 32.17
C VAL A 1158 21.89 13.72 32.04
N VAL A 1159 21.85 13.18 30.82
CA VAL A 1159 22.64 12.01 30.41
C VAL A 1159 23.58 12.43 29.29
N LEU A 1160 24.87 12.21 29.49
CA LEU A 1160 25.90 12.35 28.46
C LEU A 1160 26.29 10.95 27.98
N ALA A 1161 26.08 10.68 26.70
CA ALA A 1161 26.47 9.44 26.06
C ALA A 1161 27.59 9.72 25.05
N GLY A 1162 28.81 9.26 25.32
CA GLY A 1162 29.92 9.31 24.36
C GLY A 1162 29.73 8.36 23.19
N LEU A 1163 28.72 7.48 23.25
CA LEU A 1163 28.31 6.57 22.20
C LEU A 1163 27.51 7.31 21.13
N SER A 1164 27.65 6.90 19.86
CA SER A 1164 26.75 7.36 18.79
C SER A 1164 25.46 6.53 18.74
N LEU A 1165 24.62 6.63 19.78
CA LEU A 1165 23.38 5.87 19.90
C LEU A 1165 22.50 6.02 18.65
N GLY A 1166 22.03 4.89 18.12
CA GLY A 1166 21.18 4.83 16.94
C GLY A 1166 21.93 4.84 15.62
N ALA A 1167 23.25 5.05 15.63
CA ALA A 1167 24.11 4.97 14.45
C ALA A 1167 24.80 3.60 14.38
N ARG A 1168 24.76 2.96 13.21
CA ARG A 1168 25.44 1.69 12.96
C ARG A 1168 26.28 1.73 11.70
N CYS A 1169 27.56 1.41 11.83
CA CYS A 1169 28.43 1.23 10.67
C CYS A 1169 28.33 -0.20 10.13
N VAL A 1170 27.96 -0.33 8.85
CA VAL A 1170 27.89 -1.60 8.13
C VAL A 1170 28.80 -1.56 6.91
N THR A 1171 29.57 -2.63 6.67
CA THR A 1171 30.36 -2.75 5.45
C THR A 1171 29.45 -3.22 4.31
N ARG A 1172 29.26 -2.37 3.29
CA ARG A 1172 28.57 -2.70 2.04
C ARG A 1172 29.55 -2.48 0.89
N ASP A 1173 29.78 -3.52 0.09
CA ASP A 1173 30.70 -3.49 -1.07
C ASP A 1173 32.11 -2.99 -0.72
N GLY A 1174 32.64 -3.43 0.44
CA GLY A 1174 33.95 -3.01 0.95
C GLY A 1174 34.02 -1.57 1.49
N LYS A 1175 32.91 -0.83 1.49
CA LYS A 1175 32.81 0.52 2.06
C LYS A 1175 32.05 0.49 3.39
N VAL A 1176 32.58 1.19 4.39
CA VAL A 1176 31.87 1.41 5.66
C VAL A 1176 30.80 2.47 5.43
N VAL A 1177 29.54 2.10 5.59
CA VAL A 1177 28.39 2.99 5.46
C VAL A 1177 27.71 3.11 6.82
N THR A 1178 27.50 4.33 7.28
CA THR A 1178 26.68 4.58 8.47
C THR A 1178 25.20 4.43 8.13
N SER A 1179 24.47 3.75 8.99
CA SER A 1179 23.04 3.44 8.85
C SER A 1179 22.32 3.69 10.16
N GLU A 1180 21.01 3.94 10.08
CA GLU A 1180 20.13 4.10 11.24
C GLU A 1180 19.79 2.75 11.87
N GLY A 1181 20.21 2.52 13.12
CA GLY A 1181 19.88 1.30 13.86
C GLY A 1181 20.39 1.31 15.31
N LEU A 1182 19.59 0.76 16.22
CA LEU A 1182 19.95 0.52 17.62
C LEU A 1182 20.19 -0.98 17.84
N SER A 1183 21.21 -1.34 18.62
CA SER A 1183 21.26 -2.66 19.26
C SER A 1183 20.16 -2.78 20.34
N ASP A 1184 19.91 -3.99 20.83
CA ASP A 1184 18.93 -4.18 21.92
C ASP A 1184 19.37 -3.47 23.20
N GLU A 1185 20.68 -3.43 23.47
CA GLU A 1185 21.28 -2.75 24.62
C GLU A 1185 21.25 -1.22 24.46
N GLU A 1186 21.55 -0.70 23.27
CA GLU A 1186 21.42 0.73 22.99
C GLU A 1186 19.95 1.18 23.08
N ALA A 1187 19.02 0.35 22.58
CA ALA A 1187 17.59 0.59 22.70
C ALA A 1187 17.12 0.54 24.17
N ALA A 1188 17.70 -0.33 24.99
CA ALA A 1188 17.45 -0.39 26.42
C ALA A 1188 17.96 0.88 27.13
N ILE A 1189 19.18 1.33 26.83
CA ILE A 1189 19.75 2.57 27.37
C ILE A 1189 18.87 3.77 26.99
N LEU A 1190 18.47 3.90 25.73
CA LEU A 1190 17.62 5.00 25.26
C LEU A 1190 16.29 5.06 26.02
N VAL A 1191 15.57 3.93 26.10
CA VAL A 1191 14.26 3.88 26.76
C VAL A 1191 14.39 4.17 28.25
N ASN A 1192 15.34 3.52 28.93
CA ASN A 1192 15.56 3.72 30.36
C ASN A 1192 16.00 5.15 30.68
N ALA A 1193 16.85 5.75 29.84
CA ALA A 1193 17.27 7.14 29.98
C ALA A 1193 16.06 8.09 29.87
N VAL A 1194 15.22 7.95 28.84
CA VAL A 1194 14.05 8.81 28.66
C VAL A 1194 13.08 8.74 29.84
N PHE A 1195 12.78 7.55 30.35
CA PHE A 1195 11.91 7.42 31.52
C PHE A 1195 12.53 7.98 32.80
N TRP A 1196 13.86 7.89 32.97
CA TRP A 1196 14.54 8.51 34.10
C TRP A 1196 14.64 10.03 33.98
N LEU A 1197 14.82 10.54 32.76
CA LEU A 1197 14.89 11.97 32.46
C LEU A 1197 13.55 12.68 32.64
N GLY A 1198 12.43 11.99 32.44
CA GLY A 1198 11.08 12.53 32.61
C GLY A 1198 10.48 12.40 34.02
N GLU A 1199 11.25 11.97 35.03
CA GLU A 1199 10.79 11.99 36.43
C GLU A 1199 11.22 13.24 37.19
#